data_AF-A0A2M8GBS6-F1
#
_entry.id   AF-A0A2M8GBS6-F1
#
_cell.length_a   1.000
_cell.length_b   1.000
_cell.length_c   1.000
_cell.angle_alpha   90.00
_cell.angle_beta   90.00
_cell.angle_gamma   90.00
#
_symmetry.space_group_name_H-M   'P 1'
#
loop_
_entity.id
_entity.type
_entity.pdbx_description
1 polymer ?
#
loop_
_entity_poly.entity_id
_entity_poly.type
_entity_poly.pdbx_seq_one_letter_code
_entity_poly.pdbx_strand_id
1 'polypeptide(L)'
;MSETASSENDYVFRYPVSEATDGKGEHSCRSDLLRVQLRNILDMLIPCSGDSEVKIDGFKLMNNRNLIHRLYDEDEDATVPFIEKQDNPSPGEAARESAGKNDKSVTDKGDDTEYSFQCIKNTALYEPTIEYIQRQLRSLLDFIALESNGKVVKADGFRLKDLSQWVEDTPCDPADMLGYIATRCNCNCVFCYNKGCPPDLALVSPLRSAEEEFREIRTRLKYFFPERDRNLFTSLGTCFEAFIHPHFREVLEEIRKKSKRVIRISTNGATLTEEVVAYLSGFNPLHLDIALHSSSAGRRRALMGDRTPEIAIKSLPLLKKAGIVYDIVIVPWPDGSEEEMLGDMEETIAYADESDVRLVQISLPGYSRYFSDKKLFDHDYLWETITERIMEIRDRYEAPLVVRPALYEENLCYEQKNIPRVIGIVKGSPAFYGGLRIGDILLSIGGNIIHNRPQARDLLSLLQKSEVGFIPLLVSRNGLKLELPLDLNRVSYPSSREIDTHLGIVFMGTGLRTSYLEPLREIIKRRGAKNILLLSSSLVKPLLEEIIRKSPLFQERDLTIEIGVPSNRFWGGNICLGDLLVVQDYIDYVRGYIKSRDIKPDLLVIPSSPFNLSGWGRDLTGRIYLDIERKTGLPVEILECQTIYD
;
A
#
# COMPACT_ATOMS: atom_id res chain seq x y z
N MET A 1 -32.90 -16.15 -42.58
CA MET A 1 -32.55 -15.44 -43.83
C MET A 1 -33.44 -14.22 -43.94
N SER A 2 -32.89 -13.06 -43.58
CA SER A 2 -33.34 -11.75 -44.05
C SER A 2 -32.09 -10.87 -44.01
N GLU A 3 -31.48 -10.70 -45.17
CA GLU A 3 -30.32 -9.85 -45.41
C GLU A 3 -30.66 -8.41 -45.01
N THR A 4 -29.93 -7.87 -44.03
CA THR A 4 -29.83 -6.41 -43.88
C THR A 4 -28.72 -5.92 -44.79
N ALA A 5 -29.14 -5.04 -45.68
CA ALA A 5 -28.39 -4.42 -46.75
C ALA A 5 -27.02 -3.87 -46.32
N SER A 6 -26.03 -4.23 -47.14
CA SER A 6 -24.79 -3.51 -47.41
C SER A 6 -25.02 -1.99 -47.51
N SER A 7 -24.34 -1.20 -46.67
CA SER A 7 -24.13 0.24 -46.89
C SER A 7 -22.85 0.44 -47.72
N GLU A 8 -22.91 0.08 -49.00
CA GLU A 8 -21.75 0.06 -49.90
C GLU A 8 -21.35 1.43 -50.51
N ASN A 9 -21.71 2.58 -49.91
CA ASN A 9 -21.34 3.88 -50.51
C ASN A 9 -21.22 5.09 -49.56
N ASP A 10 -20.72 4.89 -48.34
CA ASP A 10 -20.30 6.03 -47.51
C ASP A 10 -18.81 6.37 -47.76
N TYR A 11 -18.53 7.61 -48.18
CA TYR A 11 -17.17 8.16 -48.14
C TYR A 11 -16.80 8.50 -46.68
N VAL A 12 -15.66 8.00 -46.18
CA VAL A 12 -15.18 8.24 -44.81
C VAL A 12 -14.08 9.31 -44.78
N PHE A 13 -14.43 10.55 -44.42
CA PHE A 13 -13.48 11.63 -44.13
C PHE A 13 -12.96 11.53 -42.67
N ARG A 14 -11.64 11.45 -42.48
CA ARG A 14 -10.95 11.49 -41.16
C ARG A 14 -9.73 12.41 -41.21
N TYR A 15 -9.49 13.13 -40.11
CA TYR A 15 -8.69 14.35 -40.03
C TYR A 15 -7.16 14.19 -40.10
N PRO A 16 -6.46 15.31 -40.41
CA PRO A 16 -5.04 15.49 -40.13
C PRO A 16 -4.75 15.76 -38.64
N VAL A 17 -3.59 15.30 -38.18
CA VAL A 17 -2.90 15.80 -36.97
C VAL A 17 -2.26 17.14 -37.40
N SER A 18 -2.60 18.30 -36.83
CA SER A 18 -2.28 19.63 -37.42
C SER A 18 -0.83 19.77 -37.91
N GLU A 19 -0.69 20.50 -39.03
CA GLU A 19 0.47 20.60 -39.93
C GLU A 19 1.78 21.03 -39.27
N ALA A 20 2.83 20.23 -39.47
CA ALA A 20 4.17 20.79 -39.65
C ALA A 20 4.35 21.08 -41.15
N THR A 21 4.20 22.35 -41.52
CA THR A 21 4.85 22.92 -42.69
C THR A 21 6.35 22.97 -42.42
N ASP A 22 7.09 22.07 -43.06
CA ASP A 22 8.27 22.39 -43.89
C ASP A 22 9.06 21.11 -44.16
N GLY A 23 9.42 20.91 -45.43
CA GLY A 23 10.46 19.96 -45.82
C GLY A 23 10.03 18.95 -46.88
N LYS A 24 10.43 19.23 -48.12
CA LYS A 24 10.41 18.29 -49.24
C LYS A 24 11.13 16.98 -48.87
N GLY A 25 10.49 15.85 -49.11
CA GLY A 25 11.18 14.55 -49.13
C GLY A 25 10.20 13.41 -49.41
N GLU A 26 10.32 12.78 -50.58
CA GLU A 26 9.74 11.47 -50.84
C GLU A 26 10.30 10.47 -49.82
N HIS A 27 9.54 10.12 -48.79
CA HIS A 27 9.94 9.11 -47.83
C HIS A 27 8.91 7.98 -47.68
N SER A 28 9.45 6.77 -47.58
CA SER A 28 8.76 5.49 -47.61
C SER A 28 7.83 5.35 -46.39
N CYS A 29 6.53 5.44 -46.67
CA CYS A 29 5.37 5.50 -45.78
C CYS A 29 5.33 4.52 -44.56
N ARG A 30 6.14 3.45 -44.52
CA ARG A 30 6.16 2.49 -43.39
C ARG A 30 7.41 2.55 -42.52
N SER A 31 8.58 2.76 -43.13
CA SER A 31 9.84 2.91 -42.39
C SER A 31 9.86 4.19 -41.58
N ASP A 32 9.24 5.27 -42.08
CA ASP A 32 9.11 6.52 -41.33
C ASP A 32 8.18 6.43 -40.14
N LEU A 33 7.09 5.67 -40.25
CA LEU A 33 6.22 5.41 -39.11
C LEU A 33 7.00 4.73 -37.97
N LEU A 34 7.77 3.68 -38.31
CA LEU A 34 8.61 2.97 -37.33
C LEU A 34 9.71 3.88 -36.78
N ARG A 35 10.33 4.72 -37.62
CA ARG A 35 11.34 5.71 -37.21
C ARG A 35 10.77 6.70 -36.20
N VAL A 36 9.65 7.35 -36.52
CA VAL A 36 8.99 8.34 -35.65
C VAL A 36 8.52 7.69 -34.36
N GLN A 37 7.91 6.50 -34.43
CA GLN A 37 7.44 5.80 -33.24
C GLN A 37 8.59 5.37 -32.33
N LEU A 38 9.68 4.83 -32.89
CA LEU A 38 10.88 4.48 -32.12
C LEU A 38 11.51 5.72 -31.50
N ARG A 39 11.66 6.82 -32.26
CA ARG A 39 12.18 8.10 -31.76
C ARG A 39 11.35 8.62 -30.60
N ASN A 40 10.02 8.68 -30.73
CA ASN A 40 9.13 9.12 -29.66
C ASN A 40 9.27 8.28 -28.38
N ILE A 41 9.51 6.97 -28.52
CA ILE A 41 9.79 6.10 -27.37
C ILE A 41 11.15 6.45 -26.75
N LEU A 42 12.21 6.58 -27.56
CA LEU A 42 13.57 6.95 -27.12
C LEU A 42 13.70 8.39 -26.58
N ASP A 43 12.70 9.24 -26.83
CA ASP A 43 12.59 10.53 -26.18
C ASP A 43 12.16 10.42 -24.71
N MET A 44 11.49 9.34 -24.34
CA MET A 44 11.06 9.07 -22.95
C MET A 44 12.00 8.13 -22.19
N LEU A 45 12.71 7.24 -22.90
CA LEU A 45 13.55 6.20 -22.31
C LEU A 45 14.93 6.10 -22.94
N ILE A 46 15.84 5.48 -22.20
CA ILE A 46 17.19 5.17 -22.64
C ILE A 46 17.35 3.66 -22.59
N PRO A 47 17.57 2.98 -23.73
CA PRO A 47 17.77 1.54 -23.76
C PRO A 47 19.09 1.15 -23.10
N CYS A 48 19.09 -0.03 -22.47
CA CYS A 48 20.20 -0.51 -21.67
C CYS A 48 20.57 -1.95 -22.02
N SER A 49 21.84 -2.30 -21.80
CA SER A 49 22.30 -3.67 -21.64
C SER A 49 22.97 -3.78 -20.28
N GLY A 50 22.29 -4.44 -19.34
CA GLY A 50 22.60 -4.32 -17.91
C GLY A 50 22.53 -2.86 -17.45
N ASP A 51 23.55 -2.38 -16.74
CA ASP A 51 23.66 -0.98 -16.29
C ASP A 51 24.14 0.01 -17.37
N SER A 52 24.58 -0.49 -18.53
CA SER A 52 25.17 0.33 -19.57
C SER A 52 24.12 0.84 -20.55
N GLU A 53 24.17 2.14 -20.85
CA GLU A 53 23.37 2.75 -21.92
C GLU A 53 23.77 2.18 -23.29
N VAL A 54 22.77 1.76 -24.05
CA VAL A 54 22.90 1.35 -25.44
C VAL A 54 22.53 2.53 -26.31
N LYS A 55 23.53 3.17 -26.91
CA LYS A 55 23.32 4.25 -27.88
C LYS A 55 22.72 3.69 -29.16
N ILE A 56 21.67 4.32 -29.66
CA ILE A 56 20.99 3.89 -30.89
C ILE A 56 20.96 5.07 -31.85
N ASP A 57 21.53 4.89 -33.03
CA ASP A 57 21.55 5.88 -34.11
C ASP A 57 20.76 5.41 -35.35
N GLY A 58 20.34 4.15 -35.39
CA GLY A 58 19.55 3.59 -36.47
C GLY A 58 18.84 2.28 -36.15
N PHE A 59 18.16 1.73 -37.15
CA PHE A 59 17.57 0.40 -37.10
C PHE A 59 17.59 -0.29 -38.47
N LYS A 60 17.52 -1.62 -38.45
CA LYS A 60 17.39 -2.48 -39.63
C LYS A 60 16.06 -3.22 -39.58
N LEU A 61 15.33 -3.29 -40.69
CA LEU A 61 14.12 -4.10 -40.76
C LEU A 61 14.48 -5.59 -40.80
N MET A 62 13.73 -6.43 -40.10
CA MET A 62 13.98 -7.87 -40.05
C MET A 62 13.88 -8.56 -41.41
N ASN A 63 13.03 -8.04 -42.30
CA ASN A 63 12.86 -8.50 -43.68
C ASN A 63 13.88 -7.90 -44.67
N ASN A 64 14.68 -6.91 -44.25
CA ASN A 64 15.71 -6.28 -45.06
C ASN A 64 16.90 -5.84 -44.20
N ARG A 65 17.73 -6.81 -43.81
CA ARG A 65 18.86 -6.61 -42.87
C ARG A 65 20.06 -5.86 -43.48
N ASN A 66 20.02 -5.57 -44.78
CA ASN A 66 21.12 -4.92 -45.49
C ASN A 66 20.96 -3.39 -45.54
N LEU A 67 19.77 -2.87 -45.26
CA LEU A 67 19.48 -1.43 -45.27
C LEU A 67 19.44 -0.90 -43.84
N ILE A 68 20.20 0.17 -43.57
CA ILE A 68 20.20 0.90 -42.30
C ILE A 68 19.30 2.12 -42.45
N HIS A 69 18.32 2.24 -41.56
CA HIS A 69 17.49 3.44 -41.41
C HIS A 69 18.05 4.27 -40.26
N ARG A 70 18.56 5.47 -40.52
CA ARG A 70 19.01 6.40 -39.47
C ARG A 70 17.83 6.96 -38.68
N LEU A 71 18.03 7.15 -37.38
CA LEU A 71 17.02 7.72 -36.48
C LEU A 71 17.03 9.25 -36.45
N TYR A 72 18.22 9.84 -36.50
CA TYR A 72 18.45 11.28 -36.41
C TYR A 72 19.11 11.77 -37.71
N ASP A 73 18.77 12.99 -38.12
CA ASP A 73 19.35 13.64 -39.30
C ASP A 73 20.68 14.33 -38.89
N GLU A 74 21.59 14.53 -39.85
CA GLU A 74 23.00 14.92 -39.59
C GLU A 74 23.20 16.27 -38.85
N ASP A 75 22.15 17.07 -38.65
CA ASP A 75 22.19 18.37 -37.96
C ASP A 75 21.88 18.31 -36.45
N GLU A 76 21.45 17.17 -35.89
CA GLU A 76 21.07 17.06 -34.46
C GLU A 76 22.23 16.64 -33.52
N ASP A 77 23.41 16.28 -34.05
CA ASP A 77 24.51 15.66 -33.29
C ASP A 77 25.56 16.66 -32.71
N ALA A 78 25.30 17.96 -32.78
CA ALA A 78 26.30 19.00 -32.47
C ALA A 78 26.22 19.62 -31.06
N THR A 79 25.87 18.88 -30.00
CA THR A 79 26.03 19.39 -28.62
C THR A 79 26.32 18.32 -27.56
N VAL A 80 27.50 17.69 -27.57
CA VAL A 80 28.17 17.24 -26.33
C VAL A 80 29.70 17.29 -26.54
N PRO A 81 30.50 18.01 -25.71
CA PRO A 81 31.96 18.04 -25.88
C PRO A 81 32.60 16.76 -25.31
N PHE A 82 33.29 16.00 -26.16
CA PHE A 82 34.21 14.93 -25.77
C PHE A 82 35.58 15.53 -25.43
N ILE A 83 36.12 15.20 -24.25
CA ILE A 83 37.54 15.40 -23.91
C ILE A 83 38.25 14.07 -24.15
N GLU A 84 39.11 14.01 -25.16
CA GLU A 84 40.02 12.89 -25.39
C GLU A 84 41.20 12.93 -24.40
N LYS A 85 41.58 11.78 -23.88
CA LYS A 85 43.00 11.47 -23.62
C LYS A 85 43.32 10.09 -24.20
N GLN A 86 44.25 10.12 -25.15
CA GLN A 86 44.95 8.99 -25.73
C GLN A 86 45.79 8.29 -24.66
N ASP A 87 45.91 6.97 -24.76
CA ASP A 87 47.21 6.30 -24.92
C ASP A 87 47.02 4.85 -25.38
N ASN A 88 47.71 4.50 -26.46
CA ASN A 88 47.97 3.15 -26.98
C ASN A 88 49.33 2.68 -26.37
N PRO A 89 49.70 1.38 -26.32
CA PRO A 89 49.84 0.59 -27.54
C PRO A 89 49.67 -0.95 -27.47
N SER A 90 49.14 -1.48 -28.58
CA SER A 90 49.70 -2.57 -29.42
C SER A 90 49.64 -4.06 -29.02
N PRO A 91 49.62 -4.97 -30.03
CA PRO A 91 49.04 -6.30 -29.95
C PRO A 91 50.05 -7.46 -30.09
N GLY A 92 49.68 -8.66 -29.62
CA GLY A 92 50.50 -9.87 -29.74
C GLY A 92 49.69 -11.16 -29.85
N GLU A 93 49.55 -11.61 -31.10
CA GLU A 93 49.71 -12.99 -31.62
C GLU A 93 48.92 -14.22 -31.08
N ALA A 94 48.20 -14.82 -32.04
CA ALA A 94 48.26 -16.22 -32.49
C ALA A 94 47.46 -17.34 -31.75
N ALA A 95 46.34 -17.67 -32.41
CA ALA A 95 45.78 -18.99 -32.73
C ALA A 95 46.46 -20.28 -32.21
N ARG A 96 45.63 -21.25 -31.76
CA ARG A 96 45.54 -22.61 -32.33
C ARG A 96 44.34 -23.41 -31.80
N GLU A 97 43.69 -24.10 -32.74
CA GLU A 97 42.62 -25.08 -32.57
C GLU A 97 43.08 -26.37 -31.87
N SER A 98 42.18 -27.07 -31.19
CA SER A 98 41.81 -28.46 -31.56
C SER A 98 40.76 -29.06 -30.61
N ALA A 99 39.93 -29.92 -31.19
CA ALA A 99 38.72 -30.52 -30.64
C ALA A 99 38.97 -31.75 -29.75
N GLY A 100 38.00 -32.04 -28.87
CA GLY A 100 37.87 -33.35 -28.20
C GLY A 100 36.74 -33.40 -27.17
N LYS A 101 35.67 -34.15 -27.48
CA LYS A 101 34.48 -34.41 -26.67
C LYS A 101 34.78 -35.16 -25.36
N ASN A 102 34.11 -34.81 -24.26
CA ASN A 102 33.11 -35.66 -23.57
C ASN A 102 32.63 -35.04 -22.24
N ASP A 103 31.32 -34.90 -22.15
CA ASP A 103 30.45 -35.32 -21.04
C ASP A 103 30.90 -35.05 -19.59
N LYS A 104 30.27 -34.06 -18.94
CA LYS A 104 29.68 -34.16 -17.59
C LYS A 104 29.04 -32.83 -17.18
N SER A 105 27.77 -32.93 -16.81
CA SER A 105 27.04 -31.97 -15.99
C SER A 105 27.88 -31.52 -14.79
N VAL A 106 28.33 -30.27 -14.78
CA VAL A 106 28.89 -29.62 -13.61
C VAL A 106 28.26 -28.24 -13.52
N THR A 107 27.52 -28.09 -12.43
CA THR A 107 27.05 -26.86 -11.82
C THR A 107 28.12 -25.76 -11.91
N ASP A 108 27.87 -24.75 -12.74
CA ASP A 108 28.70 -23.56 -12.77
C ASP A 108 28.21 -22.63 -11.66
N LYS A 109 29.01 -22.53 -10.61
CA LYS A 109 28.92 -21.43 -9.64
C LYS A 109 29.42 -20.19 -10.37
N GLY A 110 28.49 -19.50 -11.03
CA GLY A 110 28.75 -18.16 -11.57
C GLY A 110 28.89 -17.16 -10.42
N ASP A 111 29.82 -16.22 -10.59
CA ASP A 111 29.90 -14.96 -9.85
C ASP A 111 28.51 -14.29 -9.82
N ASP A 112 27.83 -14.34 -8.68
CA ASP A 112 26.55 -13.65 -8.44
C ASP A 112 26.77 -12.13 -8.30
N THR A 113 26.91 -11.45 -9.43
CA THR A 113 26.39 -10.08 -9.61
C THR A 113 25.30 -10.12 -10.67
N GLU A 114 24.25 -10.89 -10.39
CA GLU A 114 23.02 -10.89 -11.19
C GLU A 114 22.28 -9.57 -10.93
N TYR A 115 22.46 -8.60 -11.84
CA TYR A 115 21.76 -7.33 -11.81
C TYR A 115 20.25 -7.56 -11.89
N SER A 116 19.49 -7.01 -10.94
CA SER A 116 18.04 -7.22 -10.91
C SER A 116 17.28 -6.03 -11.49
N PHE A 117 16.59 -6.26 -12.61
CA PHE A 117 15.61 -5.31 -13.13
C PHE A 117 14.48 -5.09 -12.13
N GLN A 118 13.88 -3.90 -12.17
CA GLN A 118 12.64 -3.63 -11.45
C GLN A 118 11.52 -4.57 -11.91
N CYS A 119 10.66 -4.99 -10.98
CA CYS A 119 9.54 -5.87 -11.29
C CYS A 119 8.47 -5.11 -12.07
N ILE A 120 8.34 -5.38 -13.38
CA ILE A 120 7.36 -4.69 -14.22
C ILE A 120 5.93 -4.84 -13.72
N LYS A 121 5.60 -5.97 -13.07
CA LYS A 121 4.28 -6.21 -12.50
C LYS A 121 4.01 -5.29 -11.29
N ASN A 122 5.02 -5.04 -10.46
CA ASN A 122 4.96 -4.08 -9.36
C ASN A 122 4.85 -2.66 -9.90
N THR A 123 5.71 -2.28 -10.84
CA THR A 123 5.64 -0.97 -11.48
C THR A 123 4.26 -0.76 -12.10
N ALA A 124 3.70 -1.74 -12.82
CA ALA A 124 2.40 -1.64 -13.46
C ALA A 124 1.22 -1.53 -12.50
N LEU A 125 1.41 -1.88 -11.22
CA LEU A 125 0.39 -1.64 -10.20
C LEU A 125 0.27 -0.14 -9.94
N TYR A 126 1.39 0.56 -9.74
CA TYR A 126 1.39 1.98 -9.38
C TYR A 126 1.44 2.92 -10.60
N GLU A 127 2.19 2.54 -11.62
CA GLU A 127 2.41 3.30 -12.85
C GLU A 127 2.34 2.38 -14.10
N PRO A 128 1.12 2.08 -14.58
CA PRO A 128 0.89 1.20 -15.73
C PRO A 128 1.37 1.76 -17.06
N THR A 129 1.66 3.06 -17.18
CA THR A 129 2.20 3.63 -18.42
C THR A 129 3.61 3.10 -18.71
N ILE A 130 4.40 2.76 -17.69
CA ILE A 130 5.72 2.13 -17.88
C ILE A 130 5.56 0.74 -18.52
N GLU A 131 4.58 -0.06 -18.09
CA GLU A 131 4.26 -1.35 -18.72
C GLU A 131 3.81 -1.15 -20.17
N TYR A 132 2.99 -0.13 -20.43
CA TYR A 132 2.56 0.20 -21.79
C TYR A 132 3.75 0.55 -22.69
N ILE A 133 4.66 1.39 -22.23
CA ILE A 133 5.90 1.77 -22.94
C ILE A 133 6.76 0.53 -23.23
N GLN A 134 6.97 -0.34 -22.24
CA GLN A 134 7.71 -1.59 -22.43
C GLN A 134 7.07 -2.46 -23.52
N ARG A 135 5.74 -2.60 -23.51
CA ARG A 135 5.01 -3.38 -24.53
C ARG A 135 5.17 -2.77 -25.92
N GLN A 136 5.08 -1.44 -26.05
CA GLN A 136 5.29 -0.76 -27.33
C GLN A 136 6.72 -0.99 -27.85
N LEU A 137 7.73 -0.81 -27.00
CA LEU A 137 9.13 -1.05 -27.38
C LEU A 137 9.35 -2.50 -27.82
N ARG A 138 8.88 -3.47 -27.03
CA ARG A 138 8.99 -4.90 -27.39
C ARG A 138 8.32 -5.20 -28.73
N SER A 139 7.11 -4.68 -28.96
CA SER A 139 6.41 -4.86 -30.23
C SER A 139 7.17 -4.27 -31.42
N LEU A 140 7.93 -3.19 -31.25
CA LEU A 140 8.81 -2.67 -32.30
C LEU A 140 10.02 -3.58 -32.54
N LEU A 141 10.66 -4.04 -31.45
CA LEU A 141 11.83 -4.93 -31.50
C LEU A 141 11.54 -6.29 -32.17
N ASP A 142 10.27 -6.70 -32.25
CA ASP A 142 9.86 -7.88 -33.02
C ASP A 142 10.05 -7.69 -34.54
N PHE A 143 10.07 -6.44 -35.03
CA PHE A 143 10.18 -6.11 -36.45
C PHE A 143 11.52 -5.49 -36.85
N ILE A 144 12.30 -5.00 -35.88
CA ILE A 144 13.53 -4.23 -36.14
C ILE A 144 14.71 -4.75 -35.31
N ALA A 145 15.91 -4.61 -35.85
CA ALA A 145 17.16 -4.73 -35.10
C ALA A 145 17.74 -3.34 -34.86
N LEU A 146 18.02 -3.00 -33.59
CA LEU A 146 18.63 -1.74 -33.21
C LEU A 146 20.09 -1.66 -33.69
N GLU A 147 20.55 -0.45 -33.97
CA GLU A 147 21.84 -0.17 -34.59
C GLU A 147 22.59 0.94 -33.83
N SER A 148 23.91 0.77 -33.70
CA SER A 148 24.87 1.77 -33.22
C SER A 148 26.16 1.70 -34.03
N ASN A 149 26.50 2.78 -34.74
CA ASN A 149 27.73 2.93 -35.53
C ASN A 149 27.97 1.79 -36.57
N GLY A 150 26.95 1.45 -37.34
CA GLY A 150 26.92 0.35 -38.30
C GLY A 150 26.75 -1.07 -37.72
N LYS A 151 26.69 -1.25 -36.39
CA LYS A 151 26.63 -2.55 -35.70
C LYS A 151 25.27 -2.77 -35.03
N VAL A 152 24.75 -4.00 -35.14
CA VAL A 152 23.53 -4.39 -34.43
C VAL A 152 23.82 -4.44 -32.93
N VAL A 153 22.99 -3.74 -32.16
CA VAL A 153 23.03 -3.72 -30.71
C VAL A 153 21.78 -4.39 -30.12
N LYS A 154 21.91 -4.93 -28.90
CA LYS A 154 20.79 -5.50 -28.16
C LYS A 154 20.55 -4.66 -26.91
N ALA A 155 19.29 -4.39 -26.63
CA ALA A 155 18.85 -3.85 -25.36
C ALA A 155 18.08 -4.95 -24.62
N ASP A 156 18.43 -5.17 -23.36
CA ASP A 156 17.74 -6.10 -22.44
C ASP A 156 16.84 -5.36 -21.44
N GLY A 157 16.96 -4.03 -21.36
CA GLY A 157 16.12 -3.18 -20.53
C GLY A 157 16.08 -1.72 -21.00
N PHE A 158 15.49 -0.87 -20.18
CA PHE A 158 15.51 0.59 -20.36
C PHE A 158 15.45 1.33 -19.02
N ARG A 159 15.97 2.56 -19.00
CA ARG A 159 15.81 3.52 -17.91
C ARG A 159 14.98 4.72 -18.37
N LEU A 160 14.28 5.36 -17.44
CA LEU A 160 13.56 6.61 -17.72
C LEU A 160 14.57 7.73 -17.97
N LYS A 161 14.36 8.52 -19.03
CA LYS A 161 15.31 9.55 -19.49
C LYS A 161 15.36 10.74 -18.53
N ASP A 162 14.19 11.30 -18.22
CA ASP A 162 14.03 12.43 -17.31
C ASP A 162 13.03 12.09 -16.20
N LEU A 163 13.56 11.73 -15.03
CA LEU A 163 12.75 11.38 -13.85
C LEU A 163 11.90 12.54 -13.32
N SER A 164 12.20 13.80 -13.65
CA SER A 164 11.39 14.93 -13.19
C SER A 164 9.98 14.95 -13.79
N GLN A 165 9.79 14.30 -14.95
CA GLN A 165 8.50 14.13 -15.62
C GLN A 165 7.61 13.07 -14.94
N TRP A 166 8.20 12.25 -14.06
CA TRP A 166 7.54 11.15 -13.35
C TRP A 166 7.28 11.50 -11.87
N VAL A 167 7.38 12.79 -11.55
CA VAL A 167 7.06 13.33 -10.22
C VAL A 167 5.58 13.69 -10.18
N GLU A 168 4.83 12.96 -9.37
CA GLU A 168 3.38 13.07 -9.23
C GLU A 168 2.99 13.93 -8.02
N ASP A 169 1.75 14.40 -8.00
CA ASP A 169 1.14 15.08 -6.85
C ASP A 169 0.52 14.03 -5.91
N THR A 170 1.36 13.45 -5.05
CA THR A 170 1.01 12.35 -4.15
C THR A 170 1.41 12.68 -2.71
N PRO A 171 0.58 12.31 -1.71
CA PRO A 171 0.95 12.49 -0.31
C PRO A 171 2.32 11.89 0.00
N CYS A 172 3.22 12.72 0.51
CA CYS A 172 4.59 12.34 0.81
C CYS A 172 4.73 11.95 2.28
N ASP A 173 4.58 10.67 2.61
CA ASP A 173 4.90 10.17 3.95
C ASP A 173 6.41 9.91 4.06
N PRO A 174 7.13 10.51 5.03
CA PRO A 174 8.52 10.17 5.31
C PRO A 174 8.78 8.66 5.51
N ALA A 175 7.81 7.92 6.03
CA ALA A 175 7.91 6.48 6.27
C ALA A 175 8.08 5.68 4.97
N ASP A 176 7.48 6.12 3.87
CA ASP A 176 7.56 5.44 2.56
C ASP A 176 9.00 5.31 2.08
N MET A 177 9.83 6.33 2.36
CA MET A 177 11.25 6.33 2.00
C MET A 177 12.03 5.23 2.73
N LEU A 178 11.66 4.90 3.97
CA LEU A 178 12.24 3.78 4.71
C LEU A 178 11.76 2.43 4.19
N GLY A 179 10.57 2.37 3.59
CA GLY A 179 10.02 1.15 2.97
C GLY A 179 10.91 0.58 1.85
N TYR A 180 11.61 1.44 1.10
CA TYR A 180 12.51 1.03 0.01
C TYR A 180 13.78 0.31 0.46
N ILE A 181 14.19 0.51 1.72
CA ILE A 181 15.36 -0.15 2.33
C ILE A 181 14.96 -1.28 3.29
N ALA A 182 13.65 -1.48 3.50
CA ALA A 182 13.09 -2.52 4.37
C ALA A 182 12.81 -3.82 3.61
N THR A 183 13.78 -4.34 2.85
CA THR A 183 13.60 -5.53 2.00
C THR A 183 14.02 -6.85 2.66
N ARG A 184 14.62 -6.77 3.86
CA ARG A 184 15.16 -7.92 4.61
C ARG A 184 14.65 -7.90 6.05
N CYS A 185 14.72 -9.05 6.71
CA CYS A 185 14.34 -9.20 8.11
C CYS A 185 15.38 -10.00 8.90
N ASN A 186 15.60 -9.62 10.15
CA ASN A 186 16.40 -10.33 11.14
C ASN A 186 15.57 -11.23 12.07
N CYS A 187 14.25 -11.23 11.93
CA CYS A 187 13.32 -12.15 12.59
C CYS A 187 12.71 -13.13 11.58
N ASN A 188 12.14 -14.23 12.09
CA ASN A 188 11.50 -15.29 11.31
C ASN A 188 10.11 -15.66 11.86
N CYS A 189 9.24 -14.66 12.10
CA CYS A 189 8.01 -14.85 12.84
C CYS A 189 7.09 -15.95 12.28
N VAL A 190 6.51 -16.77 13.17
CA VAL A 190 5.62 -17.89 12.83
C VAL A 190 4.28 -17.43 12.26
N PHE A 191 3.96 -16.14 12.35
CA PHE A 191 2.74 -15.53 11.83
C PHE A 191 3.04 -14.40 10.84
N CYS A 192 4.27 -14.34 10.31
CA CYS A 192 4.67 -13.25 9.42
C CYS A 192 3.81 -13.26 8.15
N TYR A 193 3.08 -12.16 7.90
CA TYR A 193 2.21 -12.04 6.73
C TYR A 193 2.99 -12.16 5.42
N ASN A 194 4.28 -11.76 5.41
CA ASN A 194 5.17 -11.89 4.24
C ASN A 194 5.36 -13.35 3.80
N LYS A 195 5.30 -14.31 4.73
CA LYS A 195 5.34 -15.75 4.40
C LYS A 195 4.03 -16.23 3.76
N GLY A 196 2.93 -15.52 4.00
CA GLY A 196 1.61 -15.78 3.42
C GLY A 196 1.31 -14.94 2.17
N CYS A 197 2.27 -14.18 1.64
CA CYS A 197 2.07 -13.44 0.41
C CYS A 197 2.05 -14.39 -0.81
N PRO A 198 1.04 -14.30 -1.69
CA PRO A 198 1.01 -15.03 -2.95
C PRO A 198 2.29 -14.76 -3.76
N PRO A 199 2.95 -15.78 -4.34
CA PRO A 199 4.14 -15.58 -5.17
C PRO A 199 3.88 -14.68 -6.38
N ASP A 200 2.66 -14.74 -6.94
CA ASP A 200 2.25 -13.95 -8.09
C ASP A 200 1.80 -12.53 -7.71
N LEU A 201 1.93 -12.08 -6.47
CA LEU A 201 1.46 -10.75 -6.08
C LEU A 201 2.30 -9.66 -6.75
N ALA A 202 1.65 -8.57 -7.19
CA ALA A 202 2.36 -7.42 -7.76
C ALA A 202 3.23 -6.68 -6.73
N LEU A 203 3.24 -7.07 -5.46
CA LEU A 203 3.99 -6.41 -4.38
C LEU A 203 5.33 -7.08 -4.06
N VAL A 204 5.74 -8.11 -4.80
CA VAL A 204 7.04 -8.76 -4.55
C VAL A 204 8.17 -7.86 -5.03
N SER A 205 8.98 -7.38 -4.09
CA SER A 205 10.22 -6.65 -4.39
C SER A 205 11.29 -7.62 -4.91
N PRO A 206 12.05 -7.26 -5.96
CA PRO A 206 13.21 -8.06 -6.37
C PRO A 206 14.25 -8.09 -5.25
N LEU A 207 14.96 -9.21 -5.13
CA LEU A 207 16.13 -9.30 -4.26
C LEU A 207 17.24 -8.43 -4.85
N ARG A 208 17.60 -7.38 -4.13
CA ARG A 208 18.65 -6.44 -4.50
C ARG A 208 19.76 -6.47 -3.48
N SER A 209 20.94 -5.96 -3.84
CA SER A 209 21.98 -5.66 -2.87
C SER A 209 21.63 -4.40 -2.07
N ALA A 210 22.19 -4.26 -0.86
CA ALA A 210 21.99 -3.06 -0.05
C ALA A 210 22.51 -1.78 -0.73
N GLU A 211 23.53 -1.90 -1.57
CA GLU A 211 24.07 -0.77 -2.34
C GLU A 211 23.12 -0.34 -3.47
N GLU A 212 22.49 -1.29 -4.18
CA GLU A 212 21.47 -0.96 -5.19
C GLU A 212 20.24 -0.29 -4.56
N GLU A 213 19.76 -0.80 -3.43
CA GLU A 213 18.68 -0.18 -2.65
C GLU A 213 19.06 1.23 -2.20
N PHE A 214 20.31 1.42 -1.75
CA PHE A 214 20.81 2.73 -1.36
C PHE A 214 20.94 3.71 -2.54
N ARG A 215 21.30 3.23 -3.74
CA ARG A 215 21.29 4.05 -4.97
C ARG A 215 19.87 4.46 -5.38
N GLU A 216 18.90 3.55 -5.27
CA GLU A 216 17.50 3.87 -5.54
C GLU A 216 16.99 4.93 -4.57
N ILE A 217 17.15 4.73 -3.26
CA ILE A 217 16.61 5.67 -2.27
C ILE A 217 17.26 7.05 -2.38
N ARG A 218 18.57 7.15 -2.67
CA ARG A 218 19.22 8.44 -2.97
C ARG A 218 18.56 9.15 -4.15
N THR A 219 18.21 8.39 -5.18
CA THR A 219 17.49 8.93 -6.35
C THR A 219 16.09 9.40 -5.96
N ARG A 220 15.34 8.61 -5.19
CA ARG A 220 14.00 9.01 -4.71
C ARG A 220 14.05 10.24 -3.82
N LEU A 221 15.01 10.32 -2.89
CA LEU A 221 15.22 11.48 -2.01
C LEU A 221 15.55 12.75 -2.80
N LYS A 222 16.22 12.65 -3.95
CA LYS A 222 16.44 13.81 -4.86
C LYS A 222 15.11 14.40 -5.34
N TYR A 223 14.12 13.56 -5.62
CA TYR A 223 12.80 13.94 -6.10
C TYR A 223 11.72 13.90 -5.01
N PHE A 224 12.11 13.84 -3.74
CA PHE A 224 11.20 13.87 -2.59
C PHE A 224 10.99 15.32 -2.14
N PHE A 225 9.78 15.84 -2.35
CA PHE A 225 9.38 17.21 -2.05
C PHE A 225 8.16 17.23 -1.10
N PRO A 226 8.34 16.91 0.19
CA PRO A 226 7.24 16.71 1.13
C PRO A 226 6.41 17.98 1.37
N GLU A 227 7.00 19.18 1.34
CA GLU A 227 6.28 20.45 1.49
C GLU A 227 5.33 20.76 0.32
N ARG A 228 5.49 20.06 -0.80
CA ARG A 228 4.65 20.22 -1.99
C ARG A 228 3.75 19.01 -2.25
N ASP A 229 3.84 17.97 -1.41
CA ASP A 229 3.23 16.65 -1.67
C ASP A 229 3.54 16.15 -3.08
N ARG A 230 4.85 16.13 -3.40
CA ARG A 230 5.35 15.63 -4.69
C ARG A 230 6.50 14.66 -4.52
N ASN A 231 6.40 13.48 -5.12
CA ASN A 231 7.46 12.48 -5.18
C ASN A 231 7.42 11.68 -6.50
N LEU A 232 8.41 10.81 -6.71
CA LEU A 232 8.33 9.82 -7.79
C LEU A 232 7.25 8.80 -7.49
N PHE A 233 6.60 8.29 -8.54
CA PHE A 233 5.66 7.18 -8.46
C PHE A 233 6.11 6.08 -7.49
N THR A 234 5.15 5.56 -6.74
CA THR A 234 5.37 4.51 -5.76
C THR A 234 5.77 3.22 -6.47
N SER A 235 6.64 2.45 -5.83
CA SER A 235 6.94 1.07 -6.24
C SER A 235 7.30 0.25 -5.01
N LEU A 236 6.58 0.54 -3.92
CA LEU A 236 6.75 -0.17 -2.67
C LEU A 236 6.21 -1.59 -2.87
N GLY A 237 7.06 -2.55 -2.56
CA GLY A 237 6.64 -3.92 -2.38
C GLY A 237 6.40 -4.20 -0.90
N THR A 238 6.53 -5.47 -0.55
CA THR A 238 6.46 -5.94 0.82
C THR A 238 7.58 -5.35 1.68
N CYS A 239 7.22 -4.68 2.77
CA CYS A 239 8.18 -4.14 3.75
C CYS A 239 8.47 -5.14 4.88
N PHE A 240 9.71 -5.14 5.34
CA PHE A 240 10.25 -5.96 6.42
C PHE A 240 10.83 -5.05 7.53
N GLU A 241 12.15 -5.07 7.76
CA GLU A 241 12.81 -4.34 8.84
C GLU A 241 13.80 -3.31 8.27
N ALA A 242 13.51 -2.02 8.44
CA ALA A 242 14.37 -0.95 7.95
C ALA A 242 15.66 -0.81 8.79
N PHE A 243 15.59 -1.10 10.09
CA PHE A 243 16.70 -0.86 11.02
C PHE A 243 17.95 -1.71 10.75
N ILE A 244 17.82 -2.81 10.01
CA ILE A 244 18.96 -3.67 9.68
C ILE A 244 19.69 -3.26 8.40
N HIS A 245 19.16 -2.27 7.67
CA HIS A 245 19.82 -1.80 6.45
C HIS A 245 21.12 -1.05 6.82
N PRO A 246 22.26 -1.35 6.17
CA PRO A 246 23.55 -0.71 6.51
C PRO A 246 23.54 0.82 6.46
N HIS A 247 22.73 1.38 5.56
CA HIS A 247 22.58 2.83 5.36
C HIS A 247 21.32 3.43 6.01
N PHE A 248 20.74 2.77 7.02
CA PHE A 248 19.53 3.25 7.68
C PHE A 248 19.69 4.68 8.24
N ARG A 249 20.83 4.94 8.91
CA ARG A 249 21.12 6.24 9.55
C ARG A 249 21.18 7.36 8.51
N GLU A 250 21.92 7.14 7.43
CA GLU A 250 22.07 8.09 6.34
C GLU A 250 20.74 8.42 5.67
N VAL A 251 19.91 7.40 5.44
CA VAL A 251 18.57 7.60 4.87
C VAL A 251 17.68 8.39 5.82
N LEU A 252 17.68 8.07 7.12
CA LEU A 252 16.89 8.77 8.13
C LEU A 252 17.30 10.26 8.26
N GLU A 253 18.60 10.55 8.20
CA GLU A 253 19.15 11.91 8.18
C GLU A 253 18.67 12.71 6.98
N GLU A 254 18.73 12.13 5.78
CA GLU A 254 18.26 12.82 4.57
C GLU A 254 16.75 13.04 4.57
N ILE A 255 15.97 12.09 5.07
CA ILE A 255 14.52 12.25 5.24
C ILE A 255 14.23 13.42 6.17
N ARG A 256 14.87 13.47 7.35
CA ARG A 256 14.62 14.52 8.35
C ARG A 256 15.10 15.90 7.89
N LYS A 257 16.19 15.98 7.11
CA LYS A 257 16.62 17.24 6.47
C LYS A 257 15.56 17.80 5.52
N LYS A 258 14.78 16.93 4.87
CA LYS A 258 13.76 17.30 3.87
C LYS A 258 12.36 17.46 4.45
N SER A 259 12.03 16.81 5.57
CA SER A 259 10.69 16.79 6.14
C SER A 259 10.66 17.05 7.64
N LYS A 260 9.78 17.96 8.06
CA LYS A 260 9.44 18.20 9.47
C LYS A 260 8.25 17.36 9.96
N ARG A 261 7.61 16.60 9.06
CA ARG A 261 6.47 15.72 9.41
C ARG A 261 6.91 14.63 10.38
N VAL A 262 5.93 14.01 11.06
CA VAL A 262 6.20 12.83 11.89
C VAL A 262 6.81 11.73 11.03
N ILE A 263 7.88 11.12 11.51
CA ILE A 263 8.43 9.89 10.90
C ILE A 263 7.85 8.73 11.70
N ARG A 264 7.00 7.92 11.07
CA ARG A 264 6.47 6.69 11.68
C ARG A 264 7.28 5.50 11.19
N ILE A 265 7.84 4.71 12.10
CA ILE A 265 8.67 3.55 11.74
C ILE A 265 8.12 2.31 12.43
N SER A 266 7.76 1.30 11.64
CA SER A 266 7.44 -0.02 12.17
C SER A 266 8.72 -0.84 12.32
N THR A 267 8.89 -1.52 13.46
CA THR A 267 10.08 -2.33 13.73
C THR A 267 9.74 -3.54 14.60
N ASN A 268 10.49 -4.62 14.43
CA ASN A 268 10.46 -5.75 15.37
C ASN A 268 11.21 -5.44 16.67
N GLY A 269 11.99 -4.36 16.74
CA GLY A 269 12.67 -3.91 17.95
C GLY A 269 13.99 -4.62 18.28
N ALA A 270 14.40 -5.65 17.53
CA ALA A 270 15.59 -6.44 17.85
C ALA A 270 16.92 -5.68 17.70
N THR A 271 16.90 -4.47 17.14
CA THR A 271 18.04 -3.56 16.97
C THR A 271 17.96 -2.30 17.84
N LEU A 272 16.90 -2.13 18.64
CA LEU A 272 16.69 -0.94 19.48
C LEU A 272 17.56 -0.98 20.75
N THR A 273 18.87 -0.97 20.57
CA THR A 273 19.85 -0.84 21.65
C THR A 273 19.83 0.56 22.24
N GLU A 274 20.47 0.76 23.40
CA GLU A 274 20.62 2.09 24.01
C GLU A 274 21.27 3.12 23.06
N GLU A 275 22.27 2.70 22.27
CA GLU A 275 22.89 3.55 21.26
C GLU A 275 21.91 3.97 20.18
N VAL A 276 21.12 3.04 19.66
CA VAL A 276 20.12 3.32 18.61
C VAL A 276 19.01 4.21 19.15
N VAL A 277 18.49 3.95 20.35
CA VAL A 277 17.48 4.81 20.99
C VAL A 277 18.02 6.22 21.22
N ALA A 278 19.26 6.35 21.70
CA ALA A 278 19.91 7.65 21.86
C ALA A 278 20.04 8.39 20.53
N TYR A 279 20.44 7.69 19.46
CA TYR A 279 20.49 8.26 18.11
C TYR A 279 19.12 8.74 17.62
N LEU A 280 18.07 7.90 17.76
CA LEU A 280 16.70 8.21 17.34
C LEU A 280 16.11 9.44 18.05
N SER A 281 16.53 9.74 19.28
CA SER A 281 16.04 10.90 20.04
C SER A 281 16.29 12.25 19.33
N GLY A 282 17.29 12.31 18.43
CA GLY A 282 17.57 13.48 17.60
C GLY A 282 16.60 13.71 16.44
N PHE A 283 15.66 12.79 16.20
CA PHE A 283 14.80 12.79 15.01
C PHE A 283 13.33 13.10 15.30
N ASN A 284 13.02 13.72 16.44
CA ASN A 284 11.65 14.12 16.78
C ASN A 284 11.06 15.12 15.75
N PRO A 285 9.74 15.08 15.47
CA PRO A 285 8.77 14.12 16.00
C PRO A 285 8.88 12.74 15.32
N LEU A 286 9.07 11.70 16.14
CA LEU A 286 9.29 10.31 15.74
C LEU A 286 8.30 9.40 16.47
N HIS A 287 7.67 8.49 15.73
CA HIS A 287 6.76 7.50 16.29
C HIS A 287 7.19 6.08 15.91
N LEU A 288 7.27 5.17 16.87
CA LEU A 288 7.62 3.77 16.62
C LEU A 288 6.42 2.85 16.81
N ASP A 289 6.15 1.98 15.83
CA ASP A 289 5.25 0.83 16.01
C ASP A 289 6.09 -0.41 16.26
N ILE A 290 6.12 -0.88 17.50
CA ILE A 290 6.98 -1.99 17.90
C ILE A 290 6.18 -3.29 17.92
N ALA A 291 6.54 -4.19 17.00
CA ALA A 291 6.07 -5.56 16.95
C ALA A 291 6.73 -6.39 18.08
N LEU A 292 6.30 -6.14 19.33
CA LEU A 292 6.84 -6.80 20.51
C LEU A 292 6.33 -8.24 20.63
N HIS A 293 5.03 -8.45 20.44
CA HIS A 293 4.31 -9.73 20.48
C HIS A 293 4.40 -10.56 21.78
N SER A 294 5.49 -10.49 22.54
CA SER A 294 5.67 -11.11 23.85
C SER A 294 6.78 -10.38 24.61
N SER A 295 6.57 -10.08 25.88
CA SER A 295 7.60 -9.60 26.82
C SER A 295 8.45 -10.75 27.41
N SER A 296 8.10 -12.00 27.14
CA SER A 296 8.88 -13.18 27.53
C SER A 296 9.95 -13.51 26.50
N ALA A 297 11.22 -13.52 26.91
CA ALA A 297 12.33 -13.83 26.02
C ALA A 297 12.23 -15.23 25.38
N GLY A 298 11.71 -16.22 26.12
CA GLY A 298 11.51 -17.58 25.62
C GLY A 298 10.43 -17.62 24.54
N ARG A 299 9.26 -17.04 24.83
CA ARG A 299 8.12 -17.05 23.92
C ARG A 299 8.33 -16.16 22.71
N ARG A 300 8.92 -14.98 22.88
CA ARG A 300 9.34 -14.13 21.76
C ARG A 300 10.33 -14.84 20.83
N ARG A 301 11.30 -15.61 21.36
CA ARG A 301 12.19 -16.44 20.53
C ARG A 301 11.42 -17.50 19.74
N ALA A 302 10.45 -18.17 20.36
CA ALA A 302 9.61 -19.17 19.70
C ALA A 302 8.73 -18.56 18.60
N LEU A 303 8.02 -17.47 18.91
CA LEU A 303 7.09 -16.81 18.01
C LEU A 303 7.78 -16.04 16.88
N MET A 304 8.89 -15.36 17.17
CA MET A 304 9.53 -14.44 16.22
C MET A 304 10.83 -14.99 15.62
N GLY A 305 11.36 -16.09 16.14
CA GLY A 305 12.73 -16.52 15.79
C GLY A 305 13.78 -15.47 16.16
N ASP A 306 13.47 -14.58 17.10
CA ASP A 306 14.35 -13.50 17.54
C ASP A 306 15.56 -14.08 18.28
N ARG A 307 16.77 -13.78 17.78
CA ARG A 307 18.03 -14.26 18.35
C ARG A 307 18.40 -13.53 19.63
N THR A 308 17.92 -12.30 19.80
CA THR A 308 18.26 -11.40 20.90
C THR A 308 17.02 -10.69 21.44
N PRO A 309 16.02 -11.45 21.95
CA PRO A 309 14.73 -10.91 22.38
C PRO A 309 14.86 -9.84 23.48
N GLU A 310 15.89 -9.95 24.31
CA GLU A 310 16.21 -9.01 25.38
C GLU A 310 16.40 -7.56 24.89
N ILE A 311 16.90 -7.35 23.66
CA ILE A 311 17.08 -6.00 23.11
C ILE A 311 15.71 -5.34 22.91
N ALA A 312 14.79 -6.03 22.24
CA ALA A 312 13.45 -5.52 21.99
C ALA A 312 12.69 -5.27 23.30
N ILE A 313 12.73 -6.23 24.22
CA ILE A 313 12.05 -6.12 25.53
C ILE A 313 12.59 -4.92 26.32
N LYS A 314 13.92 -4.82 26.48
CA LYS A 314 14.54 -3.73 27.26
C LYS A 314 14.48 -2.37 26.57
N SER A 315 14.09 -2.30 25.30
CA SER A 315 13.96 -1.03 24.58
C SER A 315 12.83 -0.15 25.14
N LEU A 316 11.76 -0.73 25.70
CA LEU A 316 10.59 0.01 26.18
C LEU A 316 10.94 1.04 27.27
N PRO A 317 11.63 0.67 28.38
CA PRO A 317 12.12 1.65 29.35
C PRO A 317 13.11 2.67 28.77
N LEU A 318 13.91 2.30 27.77
CA LEU A 318 14.86 3.21 27.12
C LEU A 318 14.13 4.28 26.29
N LEU A 319 13.08 3.88 25.56
CA LEU A 319 12.23 4.78 24.78
C LEU A 319 11.51 5.77 25.69
N LYS A 320 10.94 5.29 26.81
CA LYS A 320 10.37 6.14 27.86
C LYS A 320 11.37 7.17 28.38
N LYS A 321 12.59 6.73 28.73
CA LYS A 321 13.66 7.63 29.20
C LYS A 321 14.06 8.66 28.14
N ALA A 322 14.05 8.28 26.86
CA ALA A 322 14.36 9.15 25.74
C ALA A 322 13.18 10.07 25.32
N GLY A 323 11.99 9.87 25.88
CA GLY A 323 10.78 10.59 25.49
C GLY A 323 10.30 10.26 24.08
N ILE A 324 10.70 9.11 23.51
CA ILE A 324 10.25 8.66 22.19
C ILE A 324 8.87 8.02 22.36
N VAL A 325 7.91 8.46 21.55
CA VAL A 325 6.54 7.95 21.57
C VAL A 325 6.47 6.66 20.77
N TYR A 326 5.84 5.63 21.32
CA TYR A 326 5.70 4.34 20.68
C TYR A 326 4.38 3.66 21.00
N ASP A 327 3.92 2.86 20.04
CA ASP A 327 2.84 1.90 20.17
C ASP A 327 3.41 0.47 20.21
N ILE A 328 2.69 -0.45 20.85
CA ILE A 328 3.04 -1.88 20.88
C ILE A 328 2.02 -2.66 20.07
N VAL A 329 2.51 -3.58 19.24
CA VAL A 329 1.67 -4.52 18.47
C VAL A 329 1.87 -5.93 19.02
N ILE A 330 0.76 -6.58 19.36
CA ILE A 330 0.71 -7.97 19.84
C ILE A 330 -0.15 -8.77 18.87
N VAL A 331 0.34 -9.94 18.47
CA VAL A 331 -0.45 -10.96 17.77
C VAL A 331 -0.54 -12.14 18.74
N PRO A 332 -1.70 -12.34 19.41
CA PRO A 332 -1.89 -13.49 20.30
C PRO A 332 -2.01 -14.76 19.45
N TRP A 333 -0.87 -15.26 18.98
CA TRP A 333 -0.81 -16.44 18.13
C TRP A 333 -1.02 -17.70 18.97
N PRO A 334 -1.87 -18.66 18.53
CA PRO A 334 -2.24 -19.84 19.31
C PRO A 334 -1.13 -20.91 19.28
N ASP A 335 0.01 -20.56 19.86
CA ASP A 335 1.11 -21.47 20.18
C ASP A 335 1.07 -21.81 21.68
N GLY A 336 1.00 -23.11 21.99
CA GLY A 336 0.70 -23.61 23.33
C GLY A 336 -0.79 -23.70 23.64
N SER A 337 -1.14 -23.72 24.92
CA SER A 337 -2.52 -23.67 25.39
C SER A 337 -3.11 -22.26 25.29
N GLU A 338 -4.44 -22.18 25.28
CA GLU A 338 -5.17 -20.91 25.29
C GLU A 338 -4.80 -20.03 26.49
N GLU A 339 -4.70 -20.64 27.68
CA GLU A 339 -4.31 -19.95 28.92
C GLU A 339 -2.90 -19.36 28.83
N GLU A 340 -1.93 -20.11 28.28
CA GLU A 340 -0.56 -19.61 28.08
C GLU A 340 -0.51 -18.45 27.07
N MET A 341 -1.30 -18.52 26.00
CA MET A 341 -1.38 -17.47 24.99
C MET A 341 -2.01 -16.18 25.55
N LEU A 342 -3.14 -16.29 26.24
CA LEU A 342 -3.83 -15.14 26.83
C LEU A 342 -3.03 -14.54 28.00
N GLY A 343 -2.39 -15.41 28.80
CA GLY A 343 -1.49 -15.00 29.88
C GLY A 343 -0.31 -14.19 29.36
N ASP A 344 0.41 -14.67 28.35
CA ASP A 344 1.52 -13.93 27.73
C ASP A 344 1.07 -12.60 27.10
N MET A 345 -0.11 -12.57 26.47
CA MET A 345 -0.68 -11.33 25.94
C MET A 345 -0.88 -10.29 27.06
N GLU A 346 -1.51 -10.68 28.17
CA GLU A 346 -1.76 -9.79 29.32
C GLU A 346 -0.48 -9.37 30.04
N GLU A 347 0.47 -10.29 30.24
CA GLU A 347 1.80 -9.97 30.80
C GLU A 347 2.56 -8.97 29.91
N THR A 348 2.43 -9.10 28.60
CA THR A 348 3.03 -8.17 27.63
C THR A 348 2.35 -6.80 27.67
N ILE A 349 1.02 -6.76 27.79
CA ILE A 349 0.26 -5.51 28.00
C ILE A 349 0.71 -4.82 29.28
N ALA A 350 0.76 -5.57 30.40
CA ALA A 350 1.18 -5.03 31.69
C ALA A 350 2.60 -4.44 31.63
N TYR A 351 3.55 -5.15 31.01
CA TYR A 351 4.91 -4.67 30.84
C TYR A 351 5.00 -3.37 30.00
N ALA A 352 4.19 -3.29 28.94
CA ALA A 352 4.12 -2.10 28.10
C ALA A 352 3.49 -0.89 28.84
N ASP A 353 2.42 -1.14 29.62
CA ASP A 353 1.75 -0.14 30.45
C ASP A 353 2.69 0.47 31.51
N GLU A 354 3.45 -0.37 32.22
CA GLU A 354 4.49 0.06 33.19
C GLU A 354 5.57 0.94 32.54
N SER A 355 5.80 0.74 31.24
CA SER A 355 6.77 1.48 30.43
C SER A 355 6.17 2.72 29.74
N ASP A 356 4.97 3.17 30.14
CA ASP A 356 4.24 4.31 29.57
C ASP A 356 4.11 4.22 28.03
N VAL A 357 3.70 3.06 27.51
CA VAL A 357 3.32 2.93 26.10
C VAL A 357 2.16 3.90 25.77
N ARG A 358 2.13 4.43 24.54
CA ARG A 358 1.03 5.31 24.10
C ARG A 358 -0.27 4.54 23.88
N LEU A 359 -0.18 3.37 23.24
CA LEU A 359 -1.29 2.49 22.90
C LEU A 359 -0.80 1.06 22.67
N VAL A 360 -1.62 0.07 23.02
CA VAL A 360 -1.39 -1.33 22.69
C VAL A 360 -2.42 -1.82 21.68
N GLN A 361 -1.93 -2.30 20.54
CA GLN A 361 -2.71 -2.89 19.47
C GLN A 361 -2.67 -4.41 19.56
N ILE A 362 -3.84 -5.03 19.59
CA ILE A 362 -4.03 -6.48 19.57
C ILE A 362 -4.52 -6.86 18.18
N SER A 363 -3.59 -7.31 17.35
CA SER A 363 -3.87 -7.79 15.99
C SER A 363 -4.36 -9.23 16.05
N LEU A 364 -5.62 -9.46 15.70
CA LEU A 364 -6.21 -10.79 15.70
C LEU A 364 -5.49 -11.71 14.69
N PRO A 365 -5.21 -12.98 15.05
CA PRO A 365 -4.46 -13.89 14.18
C PRO A 365 -5.11 -14.12 12.81
N GLY A 366 -4.33 -13.87 11.75
CA GLY A 366 -4.74 -14.08 10.36
C GLY A 366 -3.66 -14.81 9.55
N TYR A 367 -4.08 -15.67 8.62
CA TYR A 367 -3.21 -16.35 7.67
C TYR A 367 -3.94 -16.60 6.35
N SER A 368 -3.20 -16.51 5.24
CA SER A 368 -3.70 -16.84 3.90
C SER A 368 -3.53 -18.34 3.61
N ARG A 369 -4.16 -18.82 2.54
CA ARG A 369 -3.95 -20.20 2.04
C ARG A 369 -2.52 -20.45 1.56
N TYR A 370 -1.77 -19.39 1.27
CA TYR A 370 -0.36 -19.47 0.85
C TYR A 370 0.56 -19.65 2.06
N PHE A 371 0.09 -19.26 3.25
CA PHE A 371 0.78 -19.54 4.50
C PHE A 371 0.58 -20.99 4.94
N SER A 372 -0.67 -21.47 4.89
CA SER A 372 -1.01 -22.86 5.19
C SER A 372 -2.19 -23.33 4.36
N ASP A 373 -2.08 -24.54 3.81
CA ASP A 373 -3.16 -25.24 3.09
C ASP A 373 -4.19 -25.85 4.03
N LYS A 374 -3.88 -25.94 5.34
CA LYS A 374 -4.73 -26.52 6.38
C LYS A 374 -5.31 -25.44 7.28
N LYS A 375 -6.43 -25.77 7.92
CA LYS A 375 -6.97 -24.95 9.01
C LYS A 375 -6.00 -25.02 10.19
N LEU A 376 -5.42 -23.89 10.60
CA LEU A 376 -4.45 -23.84 11.70
C LEU A 376 -5.12 -23.81 13.08
N PHE A 377 -6.23 -23.07 13.18
CA PHE A 377 -7.01 -22.91 14.39
C PHE A 377 -8.45 -22.55 14.04
N ASP A 378 -9.35 -22.65 15.02
CA ASP A 378 -10.71 -22.17 14.82
C ASP A 378 -10.78 -20.65 14.89
N HIS A 379 -11.12 -20.05 13.75
CA HIS A 379 -11.04 -18.60 13.55
C HIS A 379 -12.04 -17.85 14.44
N ASP A 380 -13.31 -18.26 14.39
CA ASP A 380 -14.37 -17.54 15.10
C ASP A 380 -14.18 -17.68 16.62
N TYR A 381 -13.92 -18.91 17.10
CA TYR A 381 -13.64 -19.17 18.51
C TYR A 381 -12.42 -18.37 19.01
N LEU A 382 -11.28 -18.44 18.30
CA LEU A 382 -10.07 -17.76 18.76
C LEU A 382 -10.23 -16.23 18.79
N TRP A 383 -10.85 -15.66 17.76
CA TRP A 383 -11.08 -14.22 17.71
C TRP A 383 -12.06 -13.75 18.79
N GLU A 384 -13.12 -14.52 19.06
CA GLU A 384 -14.07 -14.28 20.15
C GLU A 384 -13.35 -14.31 21.50
N THR A 385 -12.62 -15.40 21.80
CA THR A 385 -11.85 -15.56 23.04
C THR A 385 -10.88 -14.41 23.30
N ILE A 386 -10.08 -14.01 22.29
CA ILE A 386 -9.12 -12.90 22.45
C ILE A 386 -9.87 -11.59 22.69
N THR A 387 -10.94 -11.34 21.94
CA THR A 387 -11.71 -10.09 22.01
C THR A 387 -12.38 -9.95 23.38
N GLU A 388 -13.04 -11.00 23.85
CA GLU A 388 -13.65 -11.05 25.19
C GLU A 388 -12.60 -10.80 26.27
N ARG A 389 -11.43 -11.46 26.19
CA ARG A 389 -10.35 -11.24 27.15
C ARG A 389 -9.90 -9.79 27.18
N ILE A 390 -9.71 -9.15 26.02
CA ILE A 390 -9.33 -7.73 25.97
C ILE A 390 -10.41 -6.84 26.58
N MET A 391 -11.69 -7.15 26.37
CA MET A 391 -12.78 -6.39 26.99
C MET A 391 -12.77 -6.50 28.52
N GLU A 392 -12.52 -7.69 29.06
CA GLU A 392 -12.47 -7.93 30.51
C GLU A 392 -11.33 -7.19 31.23
N ILE A 393 -10.22 -6.93 30.53
CA ILE A 393 -9.02 -6.33 31.11
C ILE A 393 -8.82 -4.87 30.73
N ARG A 394 -9.66 -4.31 29.85
CA ARG A 394 -9.48 -2.98 29.24
C ARG A 394 -9.41 -1.84 30.25
N ASP A 395 -10.09 -1.98 31.39
CA ASP A 395 -10.13 -0.99 32.46
C ASP A 395 -9.03 -1.19 33.53
N ARG A 396 -8.22 -2.26 33.42
CA ARG A 396 -7.13 -2.56 34.35
C ARG A 396 -5.85 -1.79 34.08
N TYR A 397 -5.69 -1.27 32.86
CA TYR A 397 -4.46 -0.62 32.38
C TYR A 397 -4.72 0.84 32.02
N GLU A 398 -3.71 1.70 32.14
CA GLU A 398 -3.80 3.10 31.73
C GLU A 398 -3.70 3.25 30.20
N ALA A 399 -2.89 2.39 29.56
CA ALA A 399 -2.71 2.35 28.13
C ALA A 399 -4.01 1.91 27.41
N PRO A 400 -4.43 2.62 26.36
CA PRO A 400 -5.52 2.17 25.50
C PRO A 400 -5.23 0.81 24.87
N LEU A 401 -6.17 -0.12 24.99
CA LEU A 401 -6.13 -1.41 24.29
C LEU A 401 -7.06 -1.36 23.07
N VAL A 402 -6.55 -1.71 21.89
CA VAL A 402 -7.31 -1.71 20.64
C VAL A 402 -7.21 -3.05 19.93
N VAL A 403 -8.34 -3.72 19.72
CA VAL A 403 -8.41 -4.94 18.91
C VAL A 403 -8.49 -4.56 17.42
N ARG A 404 -7.74 -5.28 16.57
CA ARG A 404 -7.78 -5.13 15.12
C ARG A 404 -8.07 -6.46 14.41
N PRO A 405 -9.02 -6.49 13.45
CA PRO A 405 -9.83 -5.37 12.95
C PRO A 405 -10.93 -4.93 13.93
N ALA A 406 -11.05 -3.63 14.20
CA ALA A 406 -11.96 -3.11 15.22
C ALA A 406 -13.46 -3.37 14.93
N LEU A 407 -13.84 -3.49 13.65
CA LEU A 407 -15.21 -3.84 13.26
C LEU A 407 -15.63 -5.24 13.75
N TYR A 408 -14.69 -6.16 13.98
CA TYR A 408 -15.03 -7.46 14.55
C TYR A 408 -15.55 -7.31 15.99
N GLU A 409 -14.82 -6.60 16.85
CA GLU A 409 -15.25 -6.29 18.22
C GLU A 409 -16.60 -5.57 18.23
N GLU A 410 -16.79 -4.60 17.32
CA GLU A 410 -18.06 -3.88 17.21
C GLU A 410 -19.23 -4.81 16.85
N ASN A 411 -19.03 -5.73 15.92
CA ASN A 411 -20.06 -6.66 15.48
C ASN A 411 -20.39 -7.71 16.53
N LEU A 412 -19.38 -8.17 17.27
CA LEU A 412 -19.53 -9.18 18.32
C LEU A 412 -20.27 -8.63 19.54
N CYS A 413 -19.91 -7.41 19.98
CA CYS A 413 -20.22 -6.96 21.33
C CYS A 413 -21.25 -5.82 21.41
N TYR A 414 -21.57 -5.16 20.30
CA TYR A 414 -22.41 -3.96 20.31
C TYR A 414 -23.62 -4.07 19.37
N GLU A 415 -24.81 -3.93 19.96
CA GLU A 415 -26.06 -3.86 19.20
C GLU A 415 -26.11 -2.62 18.30
N GLN A 416 -25.81 -1.45 18.88
CA GLN A 416 -25.78 -0.19 18.16
C GLN A 416 -24.36 0.13 17.69
N LYS A 417 -24.22 0.27 16.38
CA LYS A 417 -22.92 0.45 15.73
C LYS A 417 -22.66 1.90 15.37
N ASN A 418 -21.41 2.22 15.04
CA ASN A 418 -20.92 3.53 14.62
C ASN A 418 -21.06 4.64 15.68
N ILE A 419 -21.28 4.26 16.94
CA ILE A 419 -21.39 5.20 18.07
C ILE A 419 -19.99 5.78 18.38
N PRO A 420 -19.89 7.09 18.67
CA PRO A 420 -18.65 7.74 19.12
C PRO A 420 -18.37 7.43 20.61
N ARG A 421 -18.24 6.15 20.95
CA ARG A 421 -17.94 5.66 22.30
C ARG A 421 -16.42 5.62 22.50
N VAL A 422 -15.97 6.17 23.61
CA VAL A 422 -14.57 6.13 24.05
C VAL A 422 -14.25 4.72 24.55
N ILE A 423 -13.23 4.10 23.97
CA ILE A 423 -12.73 2.76 24.38
C ILE A 423 -11.36 2.82 25.05
N GLY A 424 -10.71 3.98 25.01
CA GLY A 424 -9.41 4.21 25.62
C GLY A 424 -9.04 5.68 25.53
N ILE A 425 -8.10 6.09 26.37
CA ILE A 425 -7.64 7.48 26.46
C ILE A 425 -6.13 7.45 26.59
N VAL A 426 -5.42 8.12 25.67
CA VAL A 426 -3.96 8.20 25.72
C VAL A 426 -3.55 8.98 26.96
N LYS A 427 -2.71 8.39 27.81
CA LYS A 427 -2.18 9.03 29.02
C LYS A 427 -1.48 10.35 28.69
N GLY A 428 -1.73 11.38 29.49
CA GLY A 428 -1.13 12.70 29.31
C GLY A 428 -1.72 13.54 28.15
N SER A 429 -2.76 13.05 27.47
CA SER A 429 -3.45 13.80 26.41
C SER A 429 -4.44 14.84 26.95
N PRO A 430 -4.94 15.76 26.10
CA PRO A 430 -6.03 16.67 26.48
C PRO A 430 -7.27 15.94 26.99
N ALA A 431 -7.63 14.79 26.39
CA ALA A 431 -8.74 13.97 26.83
C ALA A 431 -8.51 13.37 28.22
N PHE A 432 -7.28 12.94 28.52
CA PHE A 432 -6.90 12.43 29.84
C PHE A 432 -7.07 13.50 30.92
N TYR A 433 -6.52 14.70 30.69
CA TYR A 433 -6.65 15.80 31.64
C TYR A 433 -8.06 16.38 31.75
N GLY A 434 -8.85 16.29 30.68
CA GLY A 434 -10.26 16.65 30.65
C GLY A 434 -11.17 15.69 31.45
N GLY A 435 -10.63 14.58 31.95
CA GLY A 435 -11.36 13.64 32.79
C GLY A 435 -12.38 12.78 32.02
N LEU A 436 -12.14 12.56 30.72
CA LEU A 436 -12.87 11.55 29.96
C LEU A 436 -12.63 10.17 30.58
N ARG A 437 -13.56 9.25 30.36
CA ARG A 437 -13.47 7.86 30.80
C ARG A 437 -13.87 6.90 29.70
N ILE A 438 -13.34 5.69 29.78
CA ILE A 438 -13.81 4.56 28.98
C ILE A 438 -15.33 4.41 29.17
N GLY A 439 -16.05 4.20 28.08
CA GLY A 439 -17.51 4.07 28.06
C GLY A 439 -18.26 5.38 27.81
N ASP A 440 -17.63 6.55 27.96
CA ASP A 440 -18.25 7.84 27.62
C ASP A 440 -18.68 7.86 26.14
N ILE A 441 -19.87 8.40 25.86
CA ILE A 441 -20.37 8.61 24.49
C ILE A 441 -20.33 10.11 24.22
N LEU A 442 -19.63 10.53 23.16
CA LEU A 442 -19.59 11.94 22.78
C LEU A 442 -20.94 12.35 22.16
N LEU A 443 -21.57 13.37 22.74
CA LEU A 443 -22.84 13.94 22.28
C LEU A 443 -22.63 15.27 21.53
N SER A 444 -21.67 16.08 21.97
CA SER A 444 -21.32 17.34 21.32
C SER A 444 -19.86 17.71 21.55
N ILE A 445 -19.25 18.35 20.55
CA ILE A 445 -17.88 18.88 20.59
C ILE A 445 -17.95 20.36 20.18
N GLY A 446 -17.61 21.27 21.10
CA GLY A 446 -17.64 22.71 20.79
C GLY A 446 -19.02 23.24 20.37
N GLY A 447 -20.09 22.63 20.87
CA GLY A 447 -21.48 22.94 20.50
C GLY A 447 -21.99 22.21 19.24
N ASN A 448 -21.15 21.49 18.51
CA ASN A 448 -21.57 20.68 17.36
C ASN A 448 -22.08 19.32 17.83
N ILE A 449 -23.33 19.00 17.50
CA ILE A 449 -23.94 17.70 17.82
C ILE A 449 -23.24 16.60 17.03
N ILE A 450 -22.86 15.53 17.75
CA ILE A 450 -22.19 14.36 17.19
C ILE A 450 -23.20 13.21 17.09
N HIS A 451 -23.34 12.67 15.89
CA HIS A 451 -24.25 11.57 15.59
C HIS A 451 -23.54 10.24 15.42
N ASN A 452 -22.28 10.24 14.99
CA ASN A 452 -21.52 9.03 14.73
C ASN A 452 -20.02 9.23 14.95
N ARG A 453 -19.30 8.11 14.96
CA ARG A 453 -17.85 8.03 15.18
C ARG A 453 -17.03 8.79 14.11
N PRO A 454 -17.27 8.63 12.79
CA PRO A 454 -16.54 9.42 11.79
C PRO A 454 -16.66 10.93 12.00
N GLN A 455 -17.87 11.43 12.30
CA GLN A 455 -18.08 12.85 12.57
C GLN A 455 -17.30 13.34 13.79
N ALA A 456 -17.28 12.56 14.88
CA ALA A 456 -16.47 12.85 16.06
C ALA A 456 -14.99 12.94 15.68
N ARG A 457 -14.49 11.95 14.95
CA ARG A 457 -13.09 11.85 14.52
C ARG A 457 -12.67 13.02 13.64
N ASP A 458 -13.47 13.40 12.66
CA ASP A 458 -13.15 14.52 11.79
C ASP A 458 -13.01 15.83 12.57
N LEU A 459 -13.98 16.10 13.46
CA LEU A 459 -13.98 17.34 14.23
C LEU A 459 -12.82 17.38 15.24
N LEU A 460 -12.53 16.27 15.92
CA LEU A 460 -11.38 16.18 16.83
C LEU A 460 -10.05 16.34 16.07
N SER A 461 -9.93 15.75 14.87
CA SER A 461 -8.74 15.91 14.02
C SER A 461 -8.54 17.34 13.56
N LEU A 462 -9.63 18.05 13.21
CA LEU A 462 -9.59 19.47 12.87
C LEU A 462 -9.14 20.30 14.07
N LEU A 463 -9.71 20.06 15.26
CA LEU A 463 -9.36 20.77 16.49
C LEU A 463 -7.90 20.57 16.89
N GLN A 464 -7.36 19.36 16.73
CA GLN A 464 -5.96 19.08 17.04
C GLN A 464 -4.98 19.93 16.21
N LYS A 465 -5.34 20.21 14.95
CA LYS A 465 -4.57 21.06 14.04
C LYS A 465 -4.82 22.56 14.25
N SER A 466 -5.81 22.93 15.06
CA SER A 466 -6.16 24.32 15.33
C SER A 466 -5.32 24.92 16.46
N GLU A 467 -5.33 26.25 16.60
CA GLU A 467 -4.71 26.99 17.71
C GLU A 467 -5.67 27.19 18.91
N VAL A 468 -6.83 26.53 18.90
CA VAL A 468 -7.82 26.64 19.98
C VAL A 468 -7.20 26.13 21.28
N GLY A 469 -7.31 26.92 22.35
CA GLY A 469 -6.80 26.53 23.67
C GLY A 469 -7.75 25.61 24.43
N PHE A 470 -9.05 25.91 24.41
CA PHE A 470 -10.05 25.17 25.20
C PHE A 470 -11.29 24.83 24.37
N ILE A 471 -11.85 23.64 24.59
CA ILE A 471 -13.11 23.21 23.97
C ILE A 471 -14.01 22.47 24.97
N PRO A 472 -15.32 22.77 25.05
CA PRO A 472 -16.25 21.98 25.85
C PRO A 472 -16.65 20.70 25.10
N LEU A 473 -16.60 19.57 25.80
CA LEU A 473 -17.17 18.29 25.36
C LEU A 473 -18.40 17.94 26.20
N LEU A 474 -19.52 17.65 25.53
CA LEU A 474 -20.68 17.07 26.18
C LEU A 474 -20.66 15.56 25.96
N VAL A 475 -20.60 14.79 27.05
CA VAL A 475 -20.59 13.33 27.02
C VAL A 475 -21.76 12.74 27.78
N SER A 476 -22.19 11.53 27.39
CA SER A 476 -23.09 10.70 28.17
C SER A 476 -22.28 9.63 28.92
N ARG A 477 -22.26 9.72 30.24
CA ARG A 477 -21.64 8.74 31.15
C ARG A 477 -22.72 8.08 31.99
N ASN A 478 -22.92 6.78 31.83
CA ASN A 478 -23.97 6.02 32.54
C ASN A 478 -25.37 6.67 32.43
N GLY A 479 -25.68 7.25 31.25
CA GLY A 479 -26.94 7.95 30.97
C GLY A 479 -27.01 9.40 31.46
N LEU A 480 -26.02 9.87 32.23
CA LEU A 480 -25.93 11.27 32.68
C LEU A 480 -25.13 12.11 31.69
N LYS A 481 -25.63 13.31 31.40
CA LYS A 481 -24.93 14.29 30.56
C LYS A 481 -23.92 15.06 31.40
N LEU A 482 -22.66 15.03 31.01
CA LEU A 482 -21.56 15.74 31.68
C LEU A 482 -20.87 16.64 30.67
N GLU A 483 -20.59 17.88 31.07
CA GLU A 483 -19.75 18.80 30.29
C GLU A 483 -18.33 18.75 30.84
N LEU A 484 -17.37 18.45 29.96
CA LEU A 484 -15.95 18.30 30.28
C LEU A 484 -15.16 19.35 29.48
N PRO A 485 -14.45 20.28 30.14
CA PRO A 485 -13.57 21.22 29.45
C PRO A 485 -12.25 20.52 29.08
N LEU A 486 -11.86 20.58 27.81
CA LEU A 486 -10.57 20.08 27.34
C LEU A 486 -9.63 21.25 27.08
N ASP A 487 -8.47 21.22 27.73
CA ASP A 487 -7.34 22.09 27.42
C ASP A 487 -6.47 21.43 26.34
N LEU A 488 -6.53 21.94 25.11
CA LEU A 488 -5.83 21.37 23.96
C LEU A 488 -4.32 21.60 24.01
N ASN A 489 -3.85 22.53 24.86
CA ASN A 489 -2.43 22.80 25.04
C ASN A 489 -1.80 21.93 26.14
N ARG A 490 -2.62 21.26 26.95
CA ARG A 490 -2.15 20.42 28.05
C ARG A 490 -1.84 19.02 27.55
N VAL A 491 -0.56 18.79 27.28
CA VAL A 491 -0.03 17.51 26.76
C VAL A 491 1.21 17.12 27.56
N SER A 492 1.33 15.84 27.92
CA SER A 492 2.54 15.24 28.49
C SER A 492 2.78 13.84 27.91
N TYR A 493 4.02 13.39 27.96
CA TYR A 493 4.38 12.01 27.62
C TYR A 493 3.47 10.99 28.36
N PRO A 494 3.03 9.91 27.70
CA PRO A 494 3.36 9.46 26.34
C PRO A 494 2.57 10.12 25.20
N SER A 495 1.75 11.13 25.48
CA SER A 495 1.04 11.90 24.46
C SER A 495 1.95 12.93 23.76
N SER A 496 1.71 13.17 22.47
CA SER A 496 2.34 14.21 21.65
C SER A 496 1.31 14.83 20.70
N ARG A 497 1.32 16.15 20.59
CA ARG A 497 0.40 16.89 19.71
C ARG A 497 0.59 16.54 18.23
N GLU A 498 1.81 16.22 17.83
CA GLU A 498 2.20 15.87 16.47
C GLU A 498 1.81 14.43 16.12
N ILE A 499 1.85 13.52 17.09
CA ILE A 499 1.72 12.06 16.87
C ILE A 499 0.32 11.55 17.18
N ASP A 500 -0.29 12.03 18.27
CA ASP A 500 -1.62 11.57 18.64
C ASP A 500 -2.65 11.91 17.58
N THR A 501 -3.81 11.27 17.69
CA THR A 501 -4.97 11.65 16.90
C THR A 501 -6.13 11.89 17.84
N HIS A 502 -7.08 12.70 17.38
CA HIS A 502 -8.34 12.92 18.07
C HIS A 502 -8.18 13.40 19.54
N LEU A 503 -7.14 14.21 19.81
CA LEU A 503 -6.86 14.74 21.16
C LEU A 503 -6.61 13.66 22.24
N GLY A 504 -6.15 12.48 21.81
CA GLY A 504 -5.90 11.32 22.66
C GLY A 504 -7.14 10.47 22.97
N ILE A 505 -8.28 10.75 22.33
CA ILE A 505 -9.49 9.92 22.42
C ILE A 505 -9.35 8.72 21.48
N VAL A 506 -9.47 7.51 22.03
CA VAL A 506 -9.43 6.28 21.25
C VAL A 506 -10.85 5.74 21.06
N PHE A 507 -11.24 5.58 19.80
CA PHE A 507 -12.51 4.97 19.38
C PHE A 507 -12.27 3.56 18.83
N MET A 508 -13.33 2.75 18.81
CA MET A 508 -13.35 1.45 18.15
C MET A 508 -13.27 1.64 16.63
N GLY A 509 -12.05 1.73 16.08
CA GLY A 509 -11.85 1.95 14.65
C GLY A 509 -12.33 3.32 14.14
N THR A 510 -12.55 3.40 12.84
CA THR A 510 -12.94 4.62 12.11
C THR A 510 -14.45 4.78 12.00
N GLY A 511 -15.18 3.68 11.90
CA GLY A 511 -16.63 3.66 11.65
C GLY A 511 -16.98 3.95 10.17
N LEU A 512 -18.27 3.84 9.83
CA LEU A 512 -18.73 4.02 8.44
C LEU A 512 -19.37 5.40 8.24
N ARG A 513 -18.89 6.16 7.25
CA ARG A 513 -19.43 7.49 6.94
C ARG A 513 -20.82 7.38 6.33
N THR A 514 -21.79 8.08 6.90
CA THR A 514 -23.15 8.17 6.34
C THR A 514 -23.19 8.97 5.04
N SER A 515 -22.19 9.84 4.81
CA SER A 515 -22.05 10.62 3.57
C SER A 515 -21.79 9.77 2.31
N TYR A 516 -21.54 8.47 2.46
CA TYR A 516 -21.42 7.54 1.33
C TYR A 516 -22.79 7.19 0.72
N LEU A 517 -23.89 7.47 1.42
CA LEU A 517 -25.24 7.14 0.94
C LEU A 517 -25.71 8.06 -0.18
N GLU A 518 -25.35 9.35 -0.16
CA GLU A 518 -25.70 10.30 -1.21
C GLU A 518 -25.03 9.94 -2.54
N PRO A 519 -23.70 9.69 -2.62
CA PRO A 519 -23.07 9.17 -3.84
C PRO A 519 -23.68 7.85 -4.32
N LEU A 520 -24.00 6.92 -3.41
CA LEU A 520 -24.67 5.68 -3.77
C LEU A 520 -26.04 5.95 -4.41
N ARG A 521 -26.85 6.85 -3.83
CA ARG A 521 -28.15 7.23 -4.38
C ARG A 521 -28.01 7.85 -5.78
N GLU A 522 -26.96 8.63 -5.99
CA GLU A 522 -26.72 9.37 -7.22
C GLU A 522 -26.29 8.43 -8.35
N ILE A 523 -25.45 7.43 -8.03
CA ILE A 523 -25.11 6.32 -8.92
C ILE A 523 -26.38 5.59 -9.38
N ILE A 524 -27.26 5.23 -8.44
CA ILE A 524 -28.51 4.51 -8.71
C ILE A 524 -29.43 5.31 -9.64
N LYS A 525 -29.65 6.60 -9.32
CA LYS A 525 -30.50 7.49 -10.13
C LYS A 525 -29.94 7.68 -11.54
N ARG A 526 -28.63 7.92 -11.66
CA ARG A 526 -27.95 8.12 -12.95
C ARG A 526 -28.11 6.91 -13.87
N ARG A 527 -28.09 5.70 -13.32
CA ARG A 527 -28.25 4.45 -14.06
C ARG A 527 -29.71 4.02 -14.26
N GLY A 528 -30.67 4.66 -13.58
CA GLY A 528 -32.08 4.26 -13.60
C GLY A 528 -32.31 2.84 -13.04
N ALA A 529 -31.42 2.39 -12.15
CA ALA A 529 -31.40 1.03 -11.61
C ALA A 529 -32.46 0.84 -10.50
N LYS A 530 -33.08 -0.34 -10.45
CA LYS A 530 -34.08 -0.70 -9.44
C LYS A 530 -33.67 -1.90 -8.59
N ASN A 531 -32.84 -2.80 -9.11
CA ASN A 531 -32.38 -4.01 -8.45
C ASN A 531 -30.86 -4.00 -8.31
N ILE A 532 -30.38 -3.45 -7.19
CA ILE A 532 -28.96 -3.21 -6.96
C ILE A 532 -28.37 -4.35 -6.15
N LEU A 533 -27.24 -4.86 -6.62
CA LEU A 533 -26.34 -5.69 -5.83
C LEU A 533 -25.16 -4.83 -5.36
N LEU A 534 -25.15 -4.47 -4.08
CA LEU A 534 -24.06 -3.72 -3.45
C LEU A 534 -23.11 -4.72 -2.78
N LEU A 535 -21.88 -4.82 -3.26
CA LEU A 535 -20.90 -5.75 -2.67
C LEU A 535 -20.13 -5.08 -1.54
N SER A 536 -19.92 -5.82 -0.45
CA SER A 536 -19.20 -5.37 0.74
C SER A 536 -18.48 -6.55 1.41
N SER A 537 -17.83 -6.31 2.54
CA SER A 537 -17.16 -7.35 3.32
C SER A 537 -18.06 -7.91 4.43
N SER A 538 -17.68 -9.05 5.01
CA SER A 538 -18.37 -9.63 6.16
C SER A 538 -18.36 -8.69 7.37
N LEU A 539 -17.28 -7.94 7.57
CA LEU A 539 -17.12 -7.02 8.69
C LEU A 539 -17.94 -5.73 8.53
N VAL A 540 -18.08 -5.22 7.30
CA VAL A 540 -18.77 -3.94 7.03
C VAL A 540 -20.27 -4.13 6.83
N LYS A 541 -20.70 -5.27 6.29
CA LYS A 541 -22.10 -5.56 5.95
C LYS A 541 -23.10 -5.22 7.07
N PRO A 542 -22.92 -5.67 8.33
CA PRO A 542 -23.92 -5.41 9.38
C PRO A 542 -24.16 -3.91 9.61
N LEU A 543 -23.09 -3.11 9.62
CA LEU A 543 -23.18 -1.66 9.78
C LEU A 543 -23.77 -0.98 8.55
N LEU A 544 -23.39 -1.42 7.36
CA LEU A 544 -23.92 -0.88 6.09
C LEU A 544 -25.43 -1.15 5.95
N GLU A 545 -25.90 -2.35 6.30
CA GLU A 545 -27.33 -2.71 6.34
C GLU A 545 -28.10 -1.80 7.31
N GLU A 546 -27.55 -1.57 8.50
CA GLU A 546 -28.17 -0.70 9.50
C GLU A 546 -28.30 0.75 9.00
N ILE A 547 -27.24 1.29 8.41
CA ILE A 547 -27.21 2.66 7.89
C ILE A 547 -28.17 2.83 6.71
N ILE A 548 -28.19 1.90 5.74
CA ILE A 548 -29.10 1.96 4.59
C ILE A 548 -30.55 1.86 5.06
N ARG A 549 -30.87 0.92 5.95
CA ARG A 549 -32.23 0.72 6.48
C ARG A 549 -32.77 1.95 7.22
N LYS A 550 -31.91 2.68 7.94
CA LYS A 550 -32.29 3.90 8.68
C LYS A 550 -32.35 5.14 7.77
N SER A 551 -31.79 5.09 6.57
CA SER A 551 -31.68 6.25 5.70
C SER A 551 -33.01 6.55 4.98
N PRO A 552 -33.46 7.81 4.95
CA PRO A 552 -34.62 8.20 4.16
C PRO A 552 -34.36 8.13 2.64
N LEU A 553 -33.09 8.05 2.21
CA LEU A 553 -32.71 8.07 0.79
C LEU A 553 -33.16 6.83 0.00
N PHE A 554 -33.45 5.72 0.69
CA PHE A 554 -33.72 4.41 0.08
C PHE A 554 -35.10 3.83 0.45
N GLN A 555 -36.06 4.66 0.84
CA GLN A 555 -37.42 4.23 1.24
C GLN A 555 -38.40 4.03 0.06
N GLU A 556 -37.92 4.10 -1.18
CA GLU A 556 -38.75 3.94 -2.37
C GLU A 556 -39.19 2.48 -2.55
N ARG A 557 -40.50 2.25 -2.79
CA ARG A 557 -41.08 0.90 -2.91
C ARG A 557 -40.52 0.08 -4.07
N ASP A 558 -40.06 0.76 -5.11
CA ASP A 558 -39.56 0.14 -6.35
C ASP A 558 -38.04 -0.08 -6.35
N LEU A 559 -37.35 0.23 -5.24
CA LEU A 559 -35.91 0.14 -5.11
C LEU A 559 -35.53 -1.02 -4.18
N THR A 560 -34.78 -1.98 -4.70
CA THR A 560 -34.22 -3.09 -3.91
C THR A 560 -32.70 -2.99 -3.92
N ILE A 561 -32.11 -2.96 -2.72
CA ILE A 561 -30.66 -3.01 -2.53
C ILE A 561 -30.34 -4.27 -1.72
N GLU A 562 -29.70 -5.24 -2.36
CA GLU A 562 -29.17 -6.43 -1.68
C GLU A 562 -27.67 -6.23 -1.42
N ILE A 563 -27.22 -6.53 -0.19
CA ILE A 563 -25.81 -6.46 0.17
C ILE A 563 -25.19 -7.86 0.07
N GLY A 564 -24.34 -8.02 -0.94
CA GLY A 564 -23.58 -9.23 -1.19
C GLY A 564 -22.20 -9.22 -0.52
N VAL A 565 -21.71 -10.39 -0.11
CA VAL A 565 -20.40 -10.56 0.53
C VAL A 565 -19.56 -11.54 -0.28
N PRO A 566 -18.68 -11.05 -1.17
CA PRO A 566 -17.70 -11.89 -1.83
C PRO A 566 -16.77 -12.55 -0.80
N SER A 567 -16.41 -13.81 -1.05
CA SER A 567 -15.41 -14.50 -0.24
C SER A 567 -14.02 -14.19 -0.77
N ASN A 568 -13.04 -14.00 0.12
CA ASN A 568 -11.62 -13.90 -0.23
C ASN A 568 -11.08 -15.27 -0.70
N ARG A 569 -11.40 -15.68 -1.93
CA ARG A 569 -10.93 -16.95 -2.50
C ARG A 569 -9.49 -16.87 -2.97
N PHE A 570 -9.07 -15.68 -3.46
CA PHE A 570 -7.69 -15.44 -3.86
C PHE A 570 -6.73 -15.62 -2.70
N TRP A 571 -6.95 -14.93 -1.57
CA TRP A 571 -6.13 -15.09 -0.38
C TRP A 571 -6.41 -16.38 0.38
N GLY A 572 -7.68 -16.77 0.51
CA GLY A 572 -8.11 -17.93 1.29
C GLY A 572 -7.64 -17.90 2.74
N GLY A 573 -7.45 -19.07 3.35
CA GLY A 573 -7.14 -19.18 4.77
C GLY A 573 -8.31 -18.67 5.60
N ASN A 574 -8.03 -17.80 6.59
CA ASN A 574 -9.06 -17.10 7.37
C ASN A 574 -9.18 -15.61 7.03
N ILE A 575 -8.61 -15.15 5.91
CA ILE A 575 -8.62 -13.74 5.51
C ILE A 575 -10.05 -13.26 5.23
N CYS A 576 -10.49 -12.23 5.95
CA CYS A 576 -11.85 -11.68 5.86
C CYS A 576 -11.90 -10.17 5.53
N LEU A 577 -10.75 -9.51 5.38
CA LEU A 577 -10.68 -8.08 5.06
C LEU A 577 -11.19 -7.81 3.63
N GLY A 578 -12.10 -6.84 3.49
CA GLY A 578 -12.70 -6.48 2.20
C GLY A 578 -11.72 -5.83 1.23
N ASP A 579 -10.77 -5.07 1.76
CA ASP A 579 -9.74 -4.36 0.96
C ASP A 579 -8.74 -5.29 0.29
N LEU A 580 -8.76 -6.58 0.66
CA LEU A 580 -7.95 -7.63 0.05
C LEU A 580 -8.70 -8.40 -1.05
N LEU A 581 -9.99 -8.13 -1.27
CA LEU A 581 -10.75 -8.75 -2.36
C LEU A 581 -10.19 -8.33 -3.71
N VAL A 582 -10.00 -9.30 -4.60
CA VAL A 582 -9.51 -9.05 -5.97
C VAL A 582 -10.66 -9.18 -6.97
N VAL A 583 -10.49 -8.65 -8.19
CA VAL A 583 -11.45 -8.69 -9.31
C VAL A 583 -12.03 -10.09 -9.52
N GLN A 584 -11.21 -11.14 -9.35
CA GLN A 584 -11.66 -12.51 -9.52
C GLN A 584 -12.67 -12.95 -8.43
N ASP A 585 -12.49 -12.52 -7.18
CA ASP A 585 -13.42 -12.83 -6.08
C ASP A 585 -14.81 -12.23 -6.36
N TYR A 586 -14.83 -10.99 -6.89
CA TYR A 586 -16.06 -10.33 -7.34
C TYR A 586 -16.74 -11.09 -8.48
N ILE A 587 -15.99 -11.47 -9.52
CA ILE A 587 -16.52 -12.21 -10.68
C ILE A 587 -17.15 -13.54 -10.23
N ASP A 588 -16.46 -14.28 -9.37
CA ASP A 588 -16.90 -15.59 -8.91
C ASP A 588 -18.18 -15.47 -8.06
N TYR A 589 -18.23 -14.47 -7.17
CA TYR A 589 -19.42 -14.17 -6.38
C TYR A 589 -20.63 -13.83 -7.27
N VAL A 590 -20.46 -12.88 -8.19
CA VAL A 590 -21.54 -12.42 -9.09
C VAL A 590 -22.05 -13.56 -9.97
N ARG A 591 -21.17 -14.41 -10.50
CA ARG A 591 -21.58 -15.60 -11.26
C ARG A 591 -22.38 -16.59 -10.43
N GLY A 592 -21.98 -16.80 -9.17
CA GLY A 592 -22.74 -17.61 -8.22
C GLY A 592 -24.14 -17.03 -7.97
N TYR A 593 -24.19 -15.72 -7.71
CA TYR A 593 -25.43 -14.97 -7.48
C TYR A 593 -26.41 -15.07 -8.64
N ILE A 594 -25.95 -14.83 -9.88
CA ILE A 594 -26.80 -14.89 -11.08
C ILE A 594 -27.37 -16.29 -11.29
N LYS A 595 -26.64 -17.34 -10.91
CA LYS A 595 -27.09 -18.74 -11.04
C LYS A 595 -28.11 -19.15 -9.97
N SER A 596 -28.06 -18.53 -8.78
CA SER A 596 -28.90 -18.91 -7.64
C SER A 596 -30.16 -18.07 -7.48
N ARG A 597 -30.37 -17.05 -8.35
CA ARG A 597 -31.49 -16.10 -8.24
C ARG A 597 -32.23 -16.00 -9.58
N ASP A 598 -33.56 -15.91 -9.49
CA ASP A 598 -34.41 -15.67 -10.67
C ASP A 598 -34.35 -14.22 -11.14
N ILE A 599 -34.21 -13.28 -10.20
CA ILE A 599 -34.10 -11.85 -10.47
C ILE A 599 -32.63 -11.46 -10.53
N LYS A 600 -32.19 -11.01 -11.70
CA LYS A 600 -30.85 -10.49 -11.90
C LYS A 600 -30.79 -9.03 -11.44
N PRO A 601 -29.66 -8.59 -10.84
CA PRO A 601 -29.47 -7.19 -10.56
C PRO A 601 -29.31 -6.44 -11.90
N ASP A 602 -29.78 -5.21 -11.96
CA ASP A 602 -29.59 -4.31 -13.10
C ASP A 602 -28.37 -3.39 -12.92
N LEU A 603 -27.81 -3.36 -11.70
CA LEU A 603 -26.58 -2.63 -11.37
C LEU A 603 -25.78 -3.34 -10.28
N LEU A 604 -24.47 -3.47 -10.50
CA LEU A 604 -23.50 -3.84 -9.48
C LEU A 604 -22.82 -2.57 -8.93
N VAL A 605 -22.77 -2.43 -7.61
CA VAL A 605 -21.97 -1.39 -6.95
C VAL A 605 -20.91 -2.06 -6.08
N ILE A 606 -19.66 -1.63 -6.22
CA ILE A 606 -18.52 -2.14 -5.46
C ILE A 606 -17.76 -0.99 -4.78
N PRO A 607 -17.12 -1.20 -3.62
CA PRO A 607 -16.30 -0.16 -2.97
C PRO A 607 -15.03 0.13 -3.77
N SER A 608 -14.55 1.37 -3.73
CA SER A 608 -13.25 1.73 -4.34
C SER A 608 -12.05 1.21 -3.53
N SER A 609 -12.22 0.94 -2.24
CA SER A 609 -11.12 0.64 -1.31
C SER A 609 -10.14 -0.48 -1.73
N PRO A 610 -10.55 -1.60 -2.35
CA PRO A 610 -9.60 -2.63 -2.82
C PRO A 610 -8.80 -2.21 -4.06
N PHE A 611 -9.17 -1.10 -4.70
CA PHE A 611 -8.59 -0.60 -5.95
C PHE A 611 -7.83 0.73 -5.76
N ASN A 612 -7.84 1.31 -4.54
CA ASN A 612 -7.28 2.62 -4.24
C ASN A 612 -5.74 2.66 -4.26
N LEU A 613 -5.07 1.54 -3.95
CA LEU A 613 -3.61 1.51 -3.80
C LEU A 613 -2.85 2.04 -5.02
N SER A 614 -3.40 1.80 -6.22
CA SER A 614 -2.79 2.24 -7.49
C SER A 614 -3.22 3.63 -7.95
N GLY A 615 -4.37 4.14 -7.51
CA GLY A 615 -5.03 5.26 -8.18
C GLY A 615 -5.57 4.95 -9.60
N TRP A 616 -5.27 3.77 -10.15
CA TRP A 616 -5.65 3.34 -11.51
C TRP A 616 -6.86 2.39 -11.54
N GLY A 617 -7.55 2.22 -10.41
CA GLY A 617 -8.68 1.29 -10.29
C GLY A 617 -8.27 -0.18 -10.46
N ARG A 618 -7.00 -0.51 -10.12
CA ARG A 618 -6.44 -1.86 -10.18
C ARG A 618 -6.40 -2.51 -8.80
N ASP A 619 -6.77 -3.78 -8.74
CA ASP A 619 -6.58 -4.61 -7.54
C ASP A 619 -5.11 -5.02 -7.36
N LEU A 620 -4.80 -5.73 -6.26
CA LEU A 620 -3.45 -6.19 -5.94
C LEU A 620 -2.87 -7.22 -6.94
N THR A 621 -3.69 -7.76 -7.85
CA THR A 621 -3.24 -8.62 -8.96
C THR A 621 -2.89 -7.82 -10.22
N GLY A 622 -3.16 -6.51 -10.22
CA GLY A 622 -2.98 -5.60 -11.35
C GLY A 622 -4.20 -5.53 -12.29
N ARG A 623 -5.32 -6.16 -11.94
CA ARG A 623 -6.52 -6.17 -12.80
C ARG A 623 -7.40 -4.97 -12.52
N ILE A 624 -7.88 -4.33 -13.59
CA ILE A 624 -8.81 -3.20 -13.49
C ILE A 624 -10.21 -3.69 -13.13
N TYR A 625 -10.91 -2.96 -12.25
CA TYR A 625 -12.26 -3.31 -11.80
C TYR A 625 -13.28 -3.49 -12.95
N LEU A 626 -13.11 -2.77 -14.07
CA LEU A 626 -13.96 -2.87 -15.26
C LEU A 626 -13.97 -4.27 -15.90
N ASP A 627 -13.00 -5.13 -15.56
CA ASP A 627 -13.06 -6.53 -15.94
C ASP A 627 -14.26 -7.27 -15.33
N ILE A 628 -14.79 -6.83 -14.19
CA ILE A 628 -15.99 -7.41 -13.57
C ILE A 628 -17.17 -7.25 -14.54
N GLU A 629 -17.39 -6.05 -15.09
CA GLU A 629 -18.42 -5.78 -16.09
C GLU A 629 -18.21 -6.64 -17.34
N ARG A 630 -16.99 -6.63 -17.91
CA ARG A 630 -16.65 -7.40 -19.11
C ARG A 630 -16.89 -8.91 -18.96
N LYS A 631 -16.71 -9.45 -17.75
CA LYS A 631 -16.78 -10.90 -17.48
C LYS A 631 -18.14 -11.38 -16.95
N THR A 632 -18.95 -10.47 -16.43
CA THR A 632 -20.29 -10.78 -15.88
C THR A 632 -21.43 -10.30 -16.78
N GLY A 633 -21.17 -9.30 -17.63
CA GLY A 633 -22.17 -8.66 -18.47
C GLY A 633 -23.13 -7.74 -17.71
N LEU A 634 -22.86 -7.47 -16.43
CA LEU A 634 -23.64 -6.54 -15.61
C LEU A 634 -22.94 -5.19 -15.54
N PRO A 635 -23.67 -4.06 -15.63
CA PRO A 635 -23.10 -2.74 -15.39
C PRO A 635 -22.45 -2.66 -14.00
N VAL A 636 -21.22 -2.15 -13.94
CA VAL A 636 -20.47 -2.00 -12.67
C VAL A 636 -20.16 -0.53 -12.41
N GLU A 637 -20.44 -0.10 -11.18
CA GLU A 637 -20.11 1.23 -10.68
C GLU A 637 -19.30 1.14 -9.40
N ILE A 638 -18.35 2.05 -9.24
CA ILE A 638 -17.59 2.20 -8.01
C ILE A 638 -18.31 3.18 -7.08
N LEU A 639 -18.45 2.79 -5.82
CA LEU A 639 -18.76 3.69 -4.71
C LEU A 639 -17.45 4.14 -4.09
N GLU A 640 -17.11 5.42 -4.27
CA GLU A 640 -15.91 5.99 -3.67
C GLU A 640 -15.99 5.96 -2.14
N CYS A 641 -15.04 5.28 -1.53
CA CYS A 641 -14.95 5.13 -0.08
C CYS A 641 -13.49 5.07 0.38
N GLN A 642 -13.25 5.61 1.58
CA GLN A 642 -11.95 5.48 2.22
C GLN A 642 -11.73 4.03 2.68
N THR A 643 -10.50 3.55 2.50
CA THR A 643 -10.03 2.32 3.12
C THR A 643 -10.18 2.42 4.64
N ILE A 644 -10.79 1.41 5.25
CA ILE A 644 -11.00 1.36 6.69
C ILE A 644 -9.73 0.75 7.28
N TYR A 645 -8.77 1.61 7.61
CA TYR A 645 -7.51 1.23 8.28
C TYR A 645 -7.75 0.92 9.76
N ASP A 646 -8.53 -0.12 10.03
CA ASP A 646 -8.92 -0.58 11.38
C ASP A 646 -8.23 -1.87 11.82
#